data_AF-A0A949HS11-F1
#
_entry.id   AF-A0A949HS11-F1
#
_cell.length_a   1.000
_cell.length_b   1.000
_cell.length_c   1.000
_cell.angle_alpha   90.00
_cell.angle_beta   90.00
_cell.angle_gamma   90.00
#
_symmetry.space_group_name_H-M   'P 1'
#
loop_
_entity.id
_entity.type
_entity.pdbx_description
1 polymer ?
#
loop_
_entity_poly.entity_id
_entity_poly.type
_entity_poly.pdbx_seq_one_letter_code
_entity_poly.pdbx_strand_id
1 'polypeptide(L)'
;MPIHRLPMLRCFSFITLGLPLILSQKLTAQEIPLGPADIDRQWVGGSIAESIVTPVNQRLTPVGKWLELPGMRPQVVALSPDGKIAATSGKTSKLVVIDPRTASILQQVDLPSEESKSVPDQAAANNLKPDTKAIASFTGLVFSPDGRQIYLSNVQGSIKVFSVDTSGKVTPSHSIPLPEAKAPMRKQEIPSGLAISPDSKRLYVCGNLSNRLIEVDLENFLVLRTFDVGVAPYDVKLAGNKAIVTNWGGRRPTDGDLVGPAGKGTTVRVDPVRYIASEGSVSIIDLADAHADEILVGLHPSGLAISPDGKYAVCANAASDYLSVIDLSSLAVIEKIWTKSNPSELFGATPNALAFGKESDVLYVANGTQNAVAVVEFEPEQKGESKLLGMIPVGWFPGALAYDPNQDALLAANIKGLPTEPRKQGNSRGFNSHQYNGSLSILQVPNESELPALSERVARNMRADALIQSHLPARQGQPPRAIPQRIGEPSLIEHVVYIIKENRTFDQVFGDVGRGKADPELCIFGKDITPNQHKLVDEFVLLDNTYCCGILSADGHQWSTTAIATDYLEKSFAGFPRSYPDGMEESDIDALAYSPAGFIWDNAVKHSVRIRNYGEFMMPKVRWKDKNRGGAVDFMSCYKTWKGIEDLVIFESTPGIESIKDFSPTGYIGWNMSVPDQVRADFILKELT
;
A
#
# COMPACT_ATOMS: atom_id res chain seq x y z
N MET A 1 26.49 36.16 15.88
CA MET A 1 25.75 36.75 14.74
C MET A 1 24.27 36.60 15.03
N PRO A 2 23.47 37.67 14.95
CA PRO A 2 22.11 37.63 15.48
C PRO A 2 21.20 36.81 14.56
N ILE A 3 20.48 35.89 15.19
CA ILE A 3 19.49 35.00 14.60
C ILE A 3 18.27 35.86 14.22
N HIS A 4 18.00 35.96 12.91
CA HIS A 4 16.73 36.52 12.44
C HIS A 4 15.59 35.63 12.93
N ARG A 5 14.69 36.22 13.73
CA ARG A 5 13.44 35.61 14.18
C ARG A 5 12.57 35.32 12.95
N LEU A 6 12.29 34.04 12.70
CA LEU A 6 11.17 33.60 11.88
C LEU A 6 9.85 34.07 12.50
N PRO A 7 8.82 34.40 11.68
CA PRO A 7 7.53 34.79 12.20
C PRO A 7 6.89 33.58 12.89
N MET A 8 6.53 33.75 14.16
CA MET A 8 5.69 32.80 14.88
C MET A 8 4.45 32.49 14.07
N LEU A 9 4.17 31.20 13.85
CA LEU A 9 2.83 30.71 13.58
C LEU A 9 1.89 31.40 14.56
N ARG A 10 0.94 32.19 14.04
CA ARG A 10 -0.22 32.57 14.82
C ARG A 10 -0.93 31.27 15.20
N CYS A 11 -0.82 30.90 16.47
CA CYS A 11 -1.75 29.98 17.10
C CYS A 11 -3.14 30.46 16.73
N PHE A 12 -3.90 29.65 15.99
CA PHE A 12 -5.34 29.81 15.94
C PHE A 12 -5.83 29.61 17.36
N SER A 13 -6.07 30.74 18.03
CA SER A 13 -6.76 30.79 19.29
C SER A 13 -8.12 30.13 19.08
N PHE A 14 -8.49 29.16 19.91
CA PHE A 14 -9.86 28.67 20.04
C PHE A 14 -10.73 29.85 20.48
N ILE A 15 -11.17 30.66 19.54
CA ILE A 15 -12.23 31.64 19.74
C ILE A 15 -13.51 30.91 19.38
N THR A 16 -14.30 30.60 20.40
CA THR A 16 -15.74 30.38 20.29
C THR A 16 -16.38 31.66 19.74
N LEU A 17 -16.31 31.86 18.43
CA LEU A 17 -17.11 32.85 17.73
C LEU A 17 -18.54 32.32 17.69
N GLY A 18 -19.42 32.98 18.43
CA GLY A 18 -20.86 32.74 18.35
C GLY A 18 -21.30 32.88 16.90
N LEU A 19 -21.78 31.76 16.32
CA LEU A 19 -22.48 31.76 15.05
C LEU A 19 -23.69 32.71 15.15
N PRO A 20 -23.94 33.59 14.17
CA PRO A 20 -25.30 34.05 13.95
C PRO A 20 -26.12 32.85 13.48
N LEU A 21 -27.29 32.69 14.09
CA LEU A 21 -28.31 31.70 13.78
C LEU A 21 -28.57 31.66 12.26
N ILE A 22 -27.97 30.69 11.56
CA ILE A 22 -28.49 30.22 10.28
C ILE A 22 -29.34 29.00 10.61
N LEU A 23 -30.61 29.07 10.21
CA LEU A 23 -31.63 28.08 10.47
C LEU A 23 -31.19 26.65 10.08
N SER A 24 -31.28 25.74 11.05
CA SER A 24 -31.78 24.36 10.90
C SER A 24 -31.27 23.55 9.70
N GLN A 25 -29.97 23.21 9.70
CA GLN A 25 -29.54 21.91 9.17
C GLN A 25 -29.04 21.07 10.34
N LYS A 26 -29.65 19.89 10.55
CA LYS A 26 -29.11 18.91 11.49
C LYS A 26 -27.77 18.46 10.93
N LEU A 27 -26.67 18.81 11.61
CA LEU A 27 -25.35 18.26 11.31
C LEU A 27 -25.44 16.74 11.32
N THR A 28 -24.88 16.10 10.31
CA THR A 28 -24.77 14.64 10.26
C THR A 28 -23.78 14.15 11.33
N ALA A 29 -23.86 12.88 11.73
CA ALA A 29 -22.91 12.30 12.70
C ALA A 29 -21.44 12.42 12.24
N GLN A 30 -21.20 12.46 10.92
CA GLN A 30 -19.89 12.73 10.34
C GLN A 30 -19.37 14.15 10.61
N GLU A 31 -20.26 15.14 10.64
CA GLU A 31 -19.92 16.56 10.73
C GLU A 31 -19.68 17.03 12.17
N ILE A 32 -20.15 16.27 13.16
CA ILE A 32 -19.94 16.57 14.58
C ILE A 32 -18.47 16.25 14.92
N PRO A 33 -17.66 17.26 15.32
CA PRO A 33 -16.31 17.02 15.82
C PRO A 33 -16.37 16.21 17.12
N LEU A 34 -15.55 15.16 17.22
CA LEU A 34 -15.31 14.47 18.48
C LEU A 34 -14.12 15.10 19.19
N GLY A 35 -14.16 15.13 20.53
CA GLY A 35 -12.99 15.49 21.31
C GLY A 35 -11.89 14.44 21.17
N PRO A 36 -10.60 14.80 21.35
CA PRO A 36 -9.49 13.84 21.26
C PRO A 36 -9.63 12.64 22.21
N ALA A 37 -10.12 12.89 23.42
CA ALA A 37 -10.37 11.86 24.43
C ALA A 37 -11.55 10.93 24.08
N ASP A 38 -12.47 11.38 23.23
CA ASP A 38 -13.61 10.58 22.78
C ASP A 38 -13.18 9.62 21.67
N ILE A 39 -12.25 10.03 20.79
CA ILE A 39 -11.69 9.17 19.73
C ILE A 39 -10.97 7.95 20.33
N ASP A 40 -10.16 8.14 21.38
CA ASP A 40 -9.46 7.04 22.05
C ASP A 40 -10.40 6.06 22.79
N ARG A 41 -11.68 6.42 22.91
CA ARG A 41 -12.74 5.57 23.49
C ARG A 41 -13.61 4.91 22.42
N GLN A 42 -13.41 5.23 21.14
CA GLN A 42 -14.15 4.61 20.05
C GLN A 42 -13.59 3.23 19.72
N TRP A 43 -14.50 2.34 19.36
CA TRP A 43 -14.16 1.02 18.86
C TRP A 43 -13.86 1.10 17.37
N VAL A 44 -12.87 0.32 16.93
CA VAL A 44 -12.65 0.13 15.50
C VAL A 44 -13.89 -0.49 14.86
N GLY A 45 -14.26 0.02 13.70
CA GLY A 45 -15.53 -0.29 13.06
C GLY A 45 -16.43 0.93 12.98
N GLY A 46 -17.72 0.66 12.82
CA GLY A 46 -18.73 1.68 12.51
C GLY A 46 -19.24 1.56 11.08
N SER A 47 -20.07 2.52 10.68
CA SER A 47 -20.61 2.61 9.33
C SER A 47 -20.18 3.91 8.70
N ILE A 48 -20.05 3.93 7.38
CA ILE A 48 -19.76 5.16 6.66
C ILE A 48 -20.80 6.26 6.96
N ALA A 49 -22.08 5.92 7.21
CA ALA A 49 -23.12 6.86 7.59
C ALA A 49 -22.87 7.55 8.95
N GLU A 50 -22.22 6.86 9.88
CA GLU A 50 -21.92 7.35 11.24
C GLU A 50 -20.45 7.75 11.43
N SER A 51 -19.60 7.48 10.44
CA SER A 51 -18.13 7.40 10.43
C SER A 51 -17.56 6.03 10.84
N ILE A 52 -16.40 5.70 10.24
CA ILE A 52 -15.65 4.48 10.54
C ILE A 52 -14.39 4.85 11.32
N VAL A 53 -14.10 4.14 12.39
CA VAL A 53 -12.79 4.19 13.06
C VAL A 53 -11.95 3.04 12.54
N THR A 54 -10.77 3.37 12.05
CA THR A 54 -9.83 2.40 11.48
C THR A 54 -8.95 1.77 12.58
N PRO A 55 -8.38 0.58 12.35
CA PRO A 55 -7.36 -0.08 13.17
C PRO A 55 -6.10 0.74 13.49
N VAL A 56 -5.93 1.92 12.89
CA VAL A 56 -4.79 2.84 13.12
C VAL A 56 -5.25 4.15 13.75
N ASN A 57 -6.39 4.12 14.45
CA ASN A 57 -6.98 5.24 15.18
C ASN A 57 -7.25 6.48 14.29
N GLN A 58 -7.46 6.29 12.99
CA GLN A 58 -7.96 7.32 12.09
C GLN A 58 -9.47 7.21 11.96
N ARG A 59 -10.15 8.33 11.74
CA ARG A 59 -11.58 8.37 11.42
C ARG A 59 -11.78 8.55 9.91
N LEU A 60 -12.79 7.89 9.35
CA LEU A 60 -13.21 8.07 7.96
C LEU A 60 -14.54 8.80 7.94
N THR A 61 -14.53 9.95 7.28
CA THR A 61 -15.72 10.76 7.06
C THR A 61 -15.73 11.24 5.61
N PRO A 62 -15.91 10.34 4.62
CA PRO A 62 -15.91 10.71 3.22
C PRO A 62 -17.05 11.69 2.90
N VAL A 63 -16.85 12.54 1.88
CA VAL A 63 -17.92 13.36 1.28
C VAL A 63 -18.35 12.79 -0.08
N GLY A 64 -19.49 13.27 -0.58
CA GLY A 64 -20.09 12.78 -1.82
C GLY A 64 -20.86 11.47 -1.65
N LYS A 65 -21.04 10.76 -2.75
CA LYS A 65 -21.61 9.41 -2.76
C LYS A 65 -20.51 8.38 -2.55
N TRP A 66 -20.89 7.23 -2.05
CA TRP A 66 -19.97 6.10 -1.91
C TRP A 66 -20.67 4.82 -2.31
N LEU A 67 -19.87 3.87 -2.81
CA LEU A 67 -20.33 2.55 -3.19
C LEU A 67 -19.42 1.51 -2.53
N GLU A 68 -19.96 0.78 -1.56
CA GLU A 68 -19.27 -0.35 -0.94
C GLU A 68 -19.11 -1.50 -1.94
N LEU A 69 -17.96 -2.17 -1.91
CA LEU A 69 -17.63 -3.30 -2.78
C LEU A 69 -17.22 -4.53 -1.95
N PRO A 70 -18.19 -5.22 -1.31
CA PRO A 70 -17.90 -6.41 -0.52
C PRO A 70 -17.23 -7.50 -1.33
N GLY A 71 -16.17 -8.08 -0.77
CA GLY A 71 -15.34 -9.10 -1.41
C GLY A 71 -14.27 -8.54 -2.36
N MET A 72 -14.06 -7.22 -2.40
CA MET A 72 -13.11 -6.59 -3.32
C MET A 72 -12.20 -5.60 -2.59
N ARG A 73 -10.94 -5.51 -3.04
CA ARG A 73 -10.07 -4.33 -2.85
C ARG A 73 -9.91 -3.65 -4.21
N PRO A 74 -10.64 -2.57 -4.53
CA PRO A 74 -10.66 -1.97 -5.87
C PRO A 74 -9.36 -1.20 -6.13
N GLN A 75 -8.44 -1.79 -6.89
CA GLN A 75 -7.10 -1.22 -7.13
C GLN A 75 -7.07 -0.21 -8.28
N VAL A 76 -8.04 -0.29 -9.19
CA VAL A 76 -8.08 0.44 -10.46
C VAL A 76 -9.47 0.99 -10.70
N VAL A 77 -9.56 2.20 -11.25
CA VAL A 77 -10.81 2.78 -11.75
C VAL A 77 -10.55 3.51 -13.06
N ALA A 78 -11.46 3.40 -14.02
CA ALA A 78 -11.42 4.12 -15.28
C ALA A 78 -12.83 4.57 -15.69
N LEU A 79 -12.93 5.75 -16.31
CA LEU A 79 -14.17 6.28 -16.88
C LEU A 79 -14.22 6.02 -18.38
N SER A 80 -15.42 5.76 -18.92
CA SER A 80 -15.62 5.78 -20.36
C SER A 80 -15.39 7.19 -20.90
N PRO A 81 -14.93 7.35 -22.17
CA PRO A 81 -14.68 8.66 -22.75
C PRO A 81 -15.90 9.61 -22.73
N ASP A 82 -17.11 9.06 -22.74
CA ASP A 82 -18.36 9.82 -22.65
C ASP A 82 -18.88 10.05 -21.22
N GLY A 83 -18.15 9.58 -20.21
CA GLY A 83 -18.49 9.69 -18.78
C GLY A 83 -19.74 8.91 -18.35
N LYS A 84 -20.37 8.11 -19.23
CA LYS A 84 -21.63 7.43 -18.89
C LYS A 84 -21.45 6.23 -17.97
N ILE A 85 -20.32 5.54 -18.07
CA ILE A 85 -19.99 4.39 -17.22
C ILE A 85 -18.58 4.52 -16.67
N ALA A 86 -18.36 3.95 -15.50
CA ALA A 86 -17.04 3.70 -14.94
C ALA A 86 -16.83 2.19 -14.82
N ALA A 87 -15.58 1.75 -14.84
CA ALA A 87 -15.19 0.38 -14.55
C ALA A 87 -14.17 0.35 -13.42
N THR A 88 -14.25 -0.65 -12.56
CA THR A 88 -13.28 -0.91 -11.48
C THR A 88 -13.01 -2.41 -11.35
N SER A 89 -11.81 -2.75 -10.88
CA SER A 89 -11.43 -4.12 -10.53
C SER A 89 -10.32 -4.09 -9.48
N GLY A 90 -9.83 -5.26 -9.07
CA GLY A 90 -8.86 -5.37 -8.00
C GLY A 90 -8.74 -6.80 -7.49
N LYS A 91 -8.76 -6.99 -6.17
CA LYS A 91 -8.75 -8.34 -5.53
C LYS A 91 -10.08 -9.08 -5.72
N THR A 92 -10.39 -9.45 -6.96
CA THR A 92 -11.57 -10.20 -7.41
C THR A 92 -11.30 -10.78 -8.80
N SER A 93 -12.10 -11.75 -9.23
CA SER A 93 -12.12 -12.25 -10.62
C SER A 93 -13.26 -11.61 -11.44
N LYS A 94 -13.61 -10.36 -11.16
CA LYS A 94 -14.69 -9.61 -11.82
C LYS A 94 -14.26 -8.20 -12.21
N LEU A 95 -14.80 -7.70 -13.32
CA LEU A 95 -14.85 -6.28 -13.66
C LEU A 95 -16.22 -5.75 -13.21
N VAL A 96 -16.23 -4.68 -12.42
CA VAL A 96 -17.48 -4.05 -11.95
C VAL A 96 -17.72 -2.78 -12.74
N VAL A 97 -18.85 -2.73 -13.42
CA VAL A 97 -19.30 -1.59 -14.23
C VAL A 97 -20.30 -0.79 -13.41
N ILE A 98 -20.12 0.52 -13.38
CA ILE A 98 -20.76 1.42 -12.42
C ILE A 98 -21.33 2.62 -13.18
N ASP A 99 -22.50 3.09 -12.76
CA ASP A 99 -22.98 4.41 -13.14
C ASP A 99 -22.36 5.45 -12.20
N PRO A 100 -21.42 6.28 -12.68
CA PRO A 100 -20.73 7.24 -11.84
C PRO A 100 -21.69 8.30 -11.27
N ARG A 101 -22.81 8.58 -11.94
CA ARG A 101 -23.74 9.63 -11.48
C ARG A 101 -24.58 9.16 -10.30
N THR A 102 -24.98 7.89 -10.28
CA THR A 102 -25.84 7.33 -9.23
C THR A 102 -25.06 6.57 -8.17
N ALA A 103 -23.77 6.28 -8.39
CA ALA A 103 -22.95 5.42 -7.55
C ALA A 103 -23.56 4.02 -7.39
N SER A 104 -24.03 3.43 -8.50
CA SER A 104 -24.68 2.12 -8.52
C SER A 104 -23.97 1.13 -9.44
N ILE A 105 -23.96 -0.14 -9.06
CA ILE A 105 -23.42 -1.22 -9.90
C ILE A 105 -24.41 -1.49 -11.03
N LEU A 106 -23.94 -1.32 -12.27
CA LEU A 106 -24.67 -1.69 -13.47
C LEU A 106 -24.46 -3.16 -13.81
N GLN A 107 -23.21 -3.63 -13.75
CA GLN A 107 -22.83 -5.00 -14.15
C GLN A 107 -21.66 -5.52 -13.31
N GLN A 108 -21.60 -6.85 -13.16
CA GLN A 108 -20.42 -7.56 -12.73
C GLN A 108 -20.06 -8.57 -13.82
N VAL A 109 -18.95 -8.34 -14.50
CA VAL A 109 -18.54 -9.08 -15.68
C VAL A 109 -17.39 -10.01 -15.32
N ASP A 110 -17.50 -11.27 -15.69
CA ASP A 110 -16.43 -12.25 -15.51
C ASP A 110 -15.20 -11.91 -16.35
N LEU A 111 -14.01 -12.10 -15.78
CA LEU A 111 -12.77 -11.96 -16.54
C LEU A 111 -12.65 -13.13 -17.54
N PRO A 112 -12.31 -12.87 -18.81
CA PRO A 112 -12.19 -13.92 -19.83
C PRO A 112 -11.06 -14.92 -19.52
N SER A 113 -11.27 -16.19 -19.86
CA SER A 113 -10.28 -17.27 -19.73
C SER A 113 -8.98 -16.98 -20.49
N GLU A 114 -7.86 -17.51 -19.98
CA GLU A 114 -6.57 -17.56 -20.70
C GLU A 114 -6.63 -18.40 -22.01
N GLU A 115 -7.64 -19.25 -22.16
CA GLU A 115 -7.87 -20.04 -23.38
C GLU A 115 -8.51 -19.20 -24.51
N SER A 116 -9.18 -18.10 -24.17
CA SER A 116 -9.89 -17.24 -25.11
C SER A 116 -8.92 -16.25 -25.77
N LYS A 117 -8.17 -16.68 -26.79
CA LYS A 117 -7.09 -15.88 -27.40
C LYS A 117 -7.46 -15.12 -28.67
N SER A 118 -8.73 -15.16 -29.06
CA SER A 118 -9.25 -14.51 -30.26
C SER A 118 -10.58 -13.82 -29.95
N VAL A 119 -10.90 -12.78 -30.71
CA VAL A 119 -12.20 -12.10 -30.60
C VAL A 119 -13.33 -13.12 -30.82
N PRO A 120 -14.24 -13.30 -29.85
CA PRO A 120 -15.35 -14.22 -29.98
C PRO A 120 -16.39 -13.63 -30.94
N ASP A 121 -17.15 -14.49 -31.61
CA ASP A 121 -18.41 -14.05 -32.22
C ASP A 121 -19.44 -13.69 -31.12
N GLN A 122 -20.54 -13.05 -31.53
CA GLN A 122 -21.55 -12.55 -30.60
C GLN A 122 -22.25 -13.66 -29.80
N ALA A 123 -22.33 -14.89 -30.33
CA ALA A 123 -22.95 -16.03 -29.64
C ALA A 123 -21.99 -16.65 -28.61
N ALA A 124 -20.70 -16.71 -28.93
CA ALA A 124 -19.65 -17.24 -28.08
C ALA A 124 -19.31 -16.30 -26.90
N ALA A 125 -19.40 -14.98 -27.10
CA ALA A 125 -19.11 -13.98 -26.06
C ALA A 125 -19.95 -14.18 -24.78
N ASN A 126 -21.20 -14.64 -24.93
CA ASN A 126 -22.10 -14.89 -23.80
C ASN A 126 -21.82 -16.19 -23.04
N ASN A 127 -20.98 -17.07 -23.58
CA ASN A 127 -20.68 -18.41 -23.04
C ASN A 127 -19.20 -18.62 -22.71
N LEU A 128 -18.42 -17.53 -22.66
CA LEU A 128 -17.00 -17.62 -22.31
C LEU A 128 -16.82 -18.15 -20.88
N LYS A 129 -15.88 -19.09 -20.72
CA LYS A 129 -15.53 -19.59 -19.40
C LYS A 129 -14.85 -18.48 -18.59
N PRO A 130 -15.26 -18.27 -17.33
CA PRO A 130 -14.64 -17.26 -16.47
C PRO A 130 -13.26 -17.73 -15.99
N ASP A 131 -12.33 -16.79 -15.86
CA ASP A 131 -11.06 -17.00 -15.18
C ASP A 131 -11.18 -16.66 -13.69
N THR A 132 -11.40 -17.68 -12.85
CA THR A 132 -11.57 -17.50 -11.41
C THR A 132 -10.27 -17.21 -10.65
N LYS A 133 -9.12 -17.26 -11.33
CA LYS A 133 -7.80 -16.96 -10.76
C LYS A 133 -7.26 -15.61 -11.21
N ALA A 134 -7.86 -15.00 -12.23
CA ALA A 134 -7.47 -13.68 -12.70
C ALA A 134 -7.77 -12.61 -11.66
N ILE A 135 -6.84 -11.68 -11.52
CA ILE A 135 -6.89 -10.58 -10.55
C ILE A 135 -6.21 -9.38 -11.22
N ALA A 136 -6.79 -8.19 -11.06
CA ALA A 136 -6.19 -6.97 -11.59
C ALA A 136 -4.81 -6.71 -10.98
N SER A 137 -3.88 -6.24 -11.80
CA SER A 137 -2.54 -5.82 -11.37
C SER A 137 -2.48 -4.32 -11.13
N PHE A 138 -2.11 -3.92 -9.92
CA PHE A 138 -1.62 -2.59 -9.53
C PHE A 138 -2.43 -1.37 -10.01
N THR A 139 -2.31 -0.97 -11.29
CA THR A 139 -2.92 0.23 -11.89
C THR A 139 -3.51 0.03 -13.30
N GLY A 140 -3.43 -1.16 -13.90
CA GLY A 140 -3.72 -1.34 -15.33
C GLY A 140 -5.20 -1.52 -15.68
N LEU A 141 -5.92 -0.42 -15.94
CA LEU A 141 -7.29 -0.43 -16.49
C LEU A 141 -7.51 0.78 -17.39
N VAL A 142 -7.87 0.56 -18.66
CA VAL A 142 -8.12 1.65 -19.61
C VAL A 142 -9.28 1.32 -20.55
N PHE A 143 -10.02 2.36 -20.96
CA PHE A 143 -10.92 2.29 -22.11
C PHE A 143 -10.17 2.61 -23.39
N SER A 144 -10.58 2.02 -24.51
CA SER A 144 -10.16 2.52 -25.82
C SER A 144 -10.68 3.95 -26.04
N PRO A 145 -9.98 4.79 -26.81
CA PRO A 145 -10.40 6.16 -27.11
C PRO A 145 -11.84 6.31 -27.64
N ASP A 146 -12.33 5.32 -28.38
CA ASP A 146 -13.71 5.28 -28.90
C ASP A 146 -14.75 4.74 -27.90
N GLY A 147 -14.31 4.31 -26.71
CA GLY A 147 -15.13 3.76 -25.65
C GLY A 147 -15.69 2.36 -25.93
N ARG A 148 -15.20 1.65 -26.96
CA ARG A 148 -15.73 0.35 -27.40
C ARG A 148 -15.06 -0.86 -26.78
N GLN A 149 -13.90 -0.69 -26.16
CA GLN A 149 -13.17 -1.76 -25.49
C GLN A 149 -12.63 -1.31 -24.13
N ILE A 150 -12.48 -2.28 -23.23
CA ILE A 150 -11.82 -2.12 -21.94
C ILE A 150 -10.68 -3.12 -21.87
N TYR A 151 -9.51 -2.68 -21.42
CA TYR A 151 -8.32 -3.49 -21.22
C TYR A 151 -7.92 -3.46 -19.75
N LEU A 152 -7.68 -4.63 -19.18
CA LEU A 152 -7.32 -4.81 -17.77
C LEU A 152 -6.06 -5.68 -17.66
N SER A 153 -5.03 -5.17 -16.99
CA SER A 153 -3.83 -5.94 -16.68
C SER A 153 -4.13 -7.01 -15.64
N ASN A 154 -3.78 -8.26 -15.94
CA ASN A 154 -3.98 -9.39 -15.05
C ASN A 154 -2.65 -9.91 -14.50
N VAL A 155 -2.59 -10.13 -13.19
CA VAL A 155 -1.39 -10.58 -12.47
C VAL A 155 -0.84 -11.90 -13.02
N GLN A 156 -1.61 -12.70 -13.76
CA GLN A 156 -1.15 -13.96 -14.35
C GLN A 156 -0.46 -13.80 -15.72
N GLY A 157 -0.12 -12.58 -16.15
CA GLY A 157 0.71 -12.37 -17.35
C GLY A 157 -0.08 -12.16 -18.65
N SER A 158 -1.30 -11.64 -18.55
CA SER A 158 -2.17 -11.37 -19.71
C SER A 158 -2.89 -10.03 -19.56
N ILE A 159 -3.43 -9.53 -20.67
CA ILE A 159 -4.39 -8.41 -20.69
C ILE A 159 -5.78 -8.99 -20.95
N LYS A 160 -6.73 -8.73 -20.05
CA LYS A 160 -8.13 -9.12 -20.20
C LYS A 160 -8.87 -8.04 -20.99
N VAL A 161 -9.63 -8.45 -22.00
CA VAL A 161 -10.30 -7.55 -22.93
C VAL A 161 -11.82 -7.73 -22.85
N PHE A 162 -12.53 -6.62 -22.87
CA PHE A 162 -13.99 -6.55 -22.84
C PHE A 162 -14.50 -5.66 -23.96
N SER A 163 -15.65 -5.99 -24.53
CA SER A 163 -16.35 -5.16 -25.51
C SER A 163 -17.42 -4.31 -24.83
N VAL A 164 -17.64 -3.10 -25.33
CA VAL A 164 -18.65 -2.14 -24.86
C VAL A 164 -19.56 -1.75 -26.01
N ASP A 165 -20.84 -2.09 -25.90
CA ASP A 165 -21.83 -1.75 -26.93
C ASP A 165 -22.34 -0.30 -26.84
N THR A 166 -23.18 0.11 -27.78
CA THR A 166 -23.76 1.47 -27.81
C THR A 166 -24.65 1.81 -26.62
N SER A 167 -25.15 0.80 -25.90
CA SER A 167 -25.94 1.00 -24.67
C SER A 167 -25.05 1.12 -23.43
N GLY A 168 -23.74 0.90 -23.56
CA GLY A 168 -22.80 0.83 -22.44
C GLY A 168 -22.76 -0.56 -21.80
N LYS A 169 -23.34 -1.59 -22.43
CA LYS A 169 -23.25 -2.96 -21.92
C LYS A 169 -21.87 -3.52 -22.17
N VAL A 170 -21.29 -4.14 -21.15
CA VAL A 170 -19.94 -4.69 -21.18
C VAL A 170 -20.01 -6.22 -21.24
N THR A 171 -19.27 -6.82 -22.16
CA THR A 171 -19.18 -8.28 -22.29
C THR A 171 -17.73 -8.74 -22.35
N PRO A 172 -17.38 -9.90 -21.77
CA PRO A 172 -16.03 -10.44 -21.92
C PRO A 172 -15.74 -10.74 -23.39
N SER A 173 -14.49 -10.52 -23.82
CA SER A 173 -14.05 -10.74 -25.19
C SER A 173 -12.97 -11.82 -25.24
N HIS A 174 -11.72 -11.47 -24.92
CA HIS A 174 -10.59 -12.38 -25.02
C HIS A 174 -9.47 -11.97 -24.06
N SER A 175 -8.40 -12.76 -24.00
CA SER A 175 -7.17 -12.50 -23.26
C SER A 175 -6.00 -12.39 -24.24
N ILE A 176 -5.21 -11.32 -24.11
CA ILE A 176 -3.97 -11.13 -24.86
C ILE A 176 -2.81 -11.63 -23.98
N PRO A 177 -2.13 -12.73 -24.34
CA PRO A 177 -1.00 -13.22 -23.56
C PRO A 177 0.23 -12.31 -23.74
N LEU A 178 1.00 -12.13 -22.67
CA LEU A 178 2.27 -11.42 -22.73
C LEU A 178 3.46 -12.40 -22.74
N PRO A 179 4.63 -11.95 -23.21
CA PRO A 179 5.86 -12.74 -23.09
C PRO A 179 6.16 -13.11 -21.63
N GLU A 180 6.78 -14.27 -21.42
CA GLU A 180 7.30 -14.63 -20.09
C GLU A 180 8.37 -13.64 -19.63
N ALA A 181 8.35 -13.25 -18.36
CA ALA A 181 9.34 -12.36 -17.76
C ALA A 181 10.69 -13.04 -17.52
N LYS A 182 10.73 -14.39 -17.55
CA LYS A 182 11.93 -15.21 -17.31
C LYS A 182 12.61 -14.95 -15.95
N ALA A 183 11.83 -14.57 -14.94
CA ALA A 183 12.34 -14.38 -13.58
C ALA A 183 12.47 -15.72 -12.82
N PRO A 184 13.39 -15.84 -11.85
CA PRO A 184 13.45 -16.98 -10.94
C PRO A 184 12.12 -17.21 -10.23
N MET A 185 11.70 -18.47 -10.11
CA MET A 185 10.49 -18.89 -9.39
C MET A 185 9.15 -18.33 -9.94
N ARG A 186 9.17 -17.57 -11.05
CA ARG A 186 7.97 -17.02 -11.69
C ARG A 186 8.19 -16.80 -13.19
N LYS A 187 7.45 -17.53 -14.02
CA LYS A 187 7.51 -17.41 -15.49
C LYS A 187 6.68 -16.26 -16.02
N GLN A 188 5.45 -16.12 -15.51
CA GLN A 188 4.48 -15.14 -15.98
C GLN A 188 4.94 -13.71 -15.68
N GLU A 189 4.77 -12.83 -16.67
CA GLU A 189 4.89 -11.38 -16.47
C GLU A 189 3.89 -10.87 -15.43
N ILE A 190 4.15 -9.68 -14.90
CA ILE A 190 3.21 -8.91 -14.08
C ILE A 190 2.92 -7.62 -14.87
N PRO A 191 1.94 -7.62 -15.79
CA PRO A 191 1.55 -6.38 -16.46
C PRO A 191 1.00 -5.40 -15.45
N SER A 192 1.36 -4.13 -15.55
CA SER A 192 0.90 -3.05 -14.67
C SER A 192 0.18 -1.98 -15.49
N GLY A 193 0.67 -0.75 -15.57
CA GLY A 193 0.06 0.34 -16.32
C GLY A 193 -0.14 0.05 -17.80
N LEU A 194 -1.19 0.67 -18.34
CA LEU A 194 -1.64 0.54 -19.73
C LEU A 194 -1.84 1.92 -20.35
N ALA A 195 -1.44 2.06 -21.62
CA ALA A 195 -1.80 3.20 -22.43
C ALA A 195 -2.12 2.78 -23.87
N ILE A 196 -3.16 3.36 -24.46
CA ILE A 196 -3.62 3.03 -25.82
C ILE A 196 -3.28 4.20 -26.74
N SER A 197 -2.77 3.89 -27.94
CA SER A 197 -2.53 4.92 -28.95
C SER A 197 -3.83 5.60 -29.40
N PRO A 198 -3.80 6.90 -29.78
CA PRO A 198 -5.01 7.61 -30.18
C PRO A 198 -5.81 6.97 -31.33
N ASP A 199 -5.15 6.19 -32.19
CA ASP A 199 -5.77 5.46 -33.29
C ASP A 199 -6.34 4.07 -32.89
N SER A 200 -6.27 3.70 -31.61
CA SER A 200 -6.69 2.42 -31.04
C SER A 200 -5.99 1.18 -31.64
N LYS A 201 -4.83 1.34 -32.27
CA LYS A 201 -4.10 0.23 -32.90
C LYS A 201 -3.02 -0.39 -32.02
N ARG A 202 -2.52 0.35 -31.03
CA ARG A 202 -1.39 -0.08 -30.20
C ARG A 202 -1.74 0.04 -28.74
N LEU A 203 -1.34 -0.97 -27.97
CA LEU A 203 -1.38 -0.98 -26.53
C LEU A 203 0.05 -1.02 -26.00
N TYR A 204 0.38 -0.08 -25.11
CA TYR A 204 1.63 -0.03 -24.37
C TYR A 204 1.39 -0.57 -22.97
N VAL A 205 2.18 -1.58 -22.59
CA VAL A 205 2.02 -2.33 -21.34
C VAL A 205 3.31 -2.26 -20.54
N CYS A 206 3.25 -1.80 -19.30
CA CYS A 206 4.36 -1.91 -18.36
C CYS A 206 4.52 -3.37 -17.94
N GLY A 207 5.62 -4.01 -18.34
CA GLY A 207 6.07 -5.32 -17.87
C GLY A 207 6.86 -5.16 -16.57
N ASN A 208 6.16 -5.20 -15.43
CA ASN A 208 6.75 -4.87 -14.14
C ASN A 208 7.89 -5.83 -13.74
N LEU A 209 7.78 -7.11 -14.07
CA LEU A 209 8.79 -8.10 -13.69
C LEU A 209 9.98 -8.13 -14.66
N SER A 210 9.74 -7.90 -15.96
CA SER A 210 10.81 -7.84 -16.96
C SER A 210 11.52 -6.48 -17.06
N ASN A 211 11.02 -5.46 -16.36
CA ASN A 211 11.49 -4.07 -16.43
C ASN A 211 11.35 -3.46 -17.84
N ARG A 212 10.26 -3.75 -18.54
CA ARG A 212 10.07 -3.33 -19.95
C ARG A 212 8.80 -2.53 -20.16
N LEU A 213 8.80 -1.67 -21.18
CA LEU A 213 7.57 -1.27 -21.85
C LEU A 213 7.35 -2.19 -23.05
N ILE A 214 6.17 -2.79 -23.17
CA ILE A 214 5.82 -3.75 -24.22
C ILE A 214 4.79 -3.10 -25.14
N GLU A 215 5.09 -3.00 -26.44
CA GLU A 215 4.15 -2.51 -27.44
C GLU A 215 3.46 -3.69 -28.12
N VAL A 216 2.13 -3.72 -28.03
CA VAL A 216 1.26 -4.76 -28.54
C VAL A 216 0.38 -4.19 -29.64
N ASP A 217 0.32 -4.90 -30.77
CA ASP A 217 -0.66 -4.66 -31.82
C ASP A 217 -2.05 -5.13 -31.40
N LEU A 218 -3.04 -4.23 -31.45
CA LEU A 218 -4.43 -4.54 -31.11
C LEU A 218 -5.22 -5.14 -32.27
N GLU A 219 -4.65 -5.23 -33.47
CA GLU A 219 -5.28 -5.93 -34.59
C GLU A 219 -4.97 -7.44 -34.54
N ASN A 220 -3.69 -7.81 -34.37
CA ASN A 220 -3.24 -9.20 -34.39
C ASN A 220 -2.87 -9.76 -33.00
N PHE A 221 -2.91 -8.94 -31.95
CA PHE A 221 -2.56 -9.30 -30.56
C PHE A 221 -1.11 -9.77 -30.39
N LEU A 222 -0.21 -9.24 -31.23
CA LEU A 222 1.21 -9.60 -31.24
C LEU A 222 2.05 -8.50 -30.59
N VAL A 223 3.10 -8.90 -29.87
CA VAL A 223 4.14 -7.96 -29.42
C VAL A 223 4.93 -7.50 -30.64
N LEU A 224 4.94 -6.18 -30.88
CA LEU A 224 5.69 -5.56 -31.96
C LEU A 224 7.13 -5.28 -31.56
N ARG A 225 7.32 -4.69 -30.37
CA ARG A 225 8.63 -4.35 -29.81
C ARG A 225 8.57 -4.19 -28.29
N THR A 226 9.73 -4.17 -27.66
CA THR A 226 9.89 -3.90 -26.22
C THR A 226 10.99 -2.87 -26.01
N PHE A 227 10.81 -2.01 -25.02
CA PHE A 227 11.78 -0.99 -24.61
C PHE A 227 12.29 -1.31 -23.21
N ASP A 228 13.59 -1.11 -23.00
CA ASP A 228 14.15 -1.17 -21.66
C ASP A 228 13.78 0.11 -20.90
N VAL A 229 13.26 -0.05 -19.68
CA VAL A 229 12.95 1.04 -18.75
C VAL A 229 13.58 0.75 -17.38
N GLY A 230 13.40 1.67 -16.43
CA GLY A 230 13.79 1.46 -15.05
C GLY A 230 13.15 0.23 -14.38
N VAL A 231 13.48 0.04 -13.11
CA VAL A 231 13.11 -1.14 -12.34
C VAL A 231 11.66 -1.06 -11.87
N ALA A 232 10.91 -2.14 -12.08
CA ALA A 232 9.52 -2.33 -11.69
C ALA A 232 8.60 -1.22 -12.23
N PRO A 233 8.42 -1.12 -13.57
CA PRO A 233 7.55 -0.11 -14.16
C PRO A 233 6.11 -0.24 -13.65
N TYR A 234 5.51 0.89 -13.27
CA TYR A 234 4.22 0.96 -12.59
C TYR A 234 3.11 1.48 -13.48
N ASP A 235 3.20 2.73 -13.97
CA ASP A 235 2.21 3.35 -14.86
C ASP A 235 2.86 3.80 -16.18
N VAL A 236 2.05 3.97 -17.23
CA VAL A 236 2.46 4.56 -18.51
C VAL A 236 1.40 5.52 -19.02
N LYS A 237 1.85 6.65 -19.57
CA LYS A 237 1.02 7.60 -20.33
C LYS A 237 1.69 8.00 -21.64
N LEU A 238 0.88 8.37 -22.62
CA LEU A 238 1.36 8.87 -23.91
C LEU A 238 1.24 10.39 -23.96
N ALA A 239 2.26 11.06 -24.49
CA ALA A 239 2.25 12.49 -24.81
C ALA A 239 2.84 12.69 -26.21
N GLY A 240 1.97 12.86 -27.22
CA GLY A 240 2.40 12.90 -28.62
C GLY A 240 3.09 11.60 -29.03
N ASN A 241 4.35 11.69 -29.45
CA ASN A 241 5.19 10.55 -29.85
C ASN A 241 6.00 9.96 -28.68
N LYS A 242 5.74 10.35 -27.43
CA LYS A 242 6.48 9.88 -26.27
C LYS A 242 5.63 8.97 -25.40
N ALA A 243 6.24 7.91 -24.87
CA ALA A 243 5.70 7.13 -23.78
C ALA A 243 6.47 7.46 -22.50
N ILE A 244 5.76 7.82 -21.43
CA ILE A 244 6.32 8.20 -20.15
C ILE A 244 5.95 7.11 -19.15
N VAL A 245 6.95 6.51 -18.50
CA VAL A 245 6.82 5.30 -17.68
C VAL A 245 7.38 5.57 -16.29
N THR A 246 6.60 5.35 -15.24
CA THR A 246 7.08 5.45 -13.85
C THR A 246 7.71 4.12 -13.40
N ASN A 247 8.84 4.17 -12.68
CA ASN A 247 9.60 2.98 -12.27
C ASN A 247 9.85 2.98 -10.76
N TRP A 248 9.17 2.09 -10.03
CA TRP A 248 9.20 2.05 -8.56
C TRP A 248 10.61 2.01 -7.97
N GLY A 249 11.49 1.21 -8.56
CA GLY A 249 12.85 0.97 -8.07
C GLY A 249 13.94 1.84 -8.68
N GLY A 250 13.56 2.83 -9.47
CA GLY A 250 14.53 3.75 -10.08
C GLY A 250 15.21 3.18 -11.32
N ARG A 251 16.35 3.77 -11.67
CA ARG A 251 17.17 3.30 -12.80
C ARG A 251 17.68 1.88 -12.53
N ARG A 252 17.97 1.14 -13.59
CA ARG A 252 18.61 -0.17 -13.47
C ARG A 252 20.00 -0.03 -12.84
N PRO A 253 20.36 -0.85 -11.84
CA PRO A 253 21.70 -0.82 -11.27
C PRO A 253 22.80 -1.10 -12.30
N THR A 254 23.97 -0.50 -12.08
CA THR A 254 25.18 -0.64 -12.88
C THR A 254 26.34 -1.15 -12.02
N ASP A 255 27.46 -1.53 -12.65
CA ASP A 255 28.64 -2.02 -11.93
C ASP A 255 29.13 -0.99 -10.89
N GLY A 256 29.30 -1.44 -9.65
CA GLY A 256 29.72 -0.60 -8.52
C GLY A 256 28.57 -0.01 -7.69
N ASP A 257 27.32 -0.16 -8.12
CA ASP A 257 26.18 0.19 -7.30
C ASP A 257 25.99 -0.78 -6.12
N LEU A 258 25.60 -0.24 -4.96
CA LEU A 258 25.12 -1.06 -3.85
C LEU A 258 23.68 -1.48 -4.15
N VAL A 259 23.42 -2.79 -4.14
CA VAL A 259 22.13 -3.36 -4.55
C VAL A 259 21.53 -4.29 -3.51
N GLY A 260 20.22 -4.37 -3.51
CA GLY A 260 19.43 -5.36 -2.77
C GLY A 260 18.40 -6.05 -3.68
N PRO A 261 17.91 -7.24 -3.30
CA PRO A 261 16.79 -7.89 -3.99
C PRO A 261 15.53 -7.01 -3.97
N ALA A 262 14.75 -7.03 -5.06
CA ALA A 262 13.44 -6.39 -5.18
C ALA A 262 12.38 -7.47 -5.48
N GLY A 263 12.30 -8.46 -4.59
CA GLY A 263 11.56 -9.69 -4.80
C GLY A 263 12.22 -10.58 -5.85
N LYS A 264 11.39 -11.29 -6.63
CA LYS A 264 11.85 -12.30 -7.59
C LYS A 264 12.55 -11.68 -8.80
N GLY A 265 13.83 -12.02 -9.00
CA GLY A 265 14.52 -11.83 -10.29
C GLY A 265 14.92 -10.40 -10.64
N THR A 266 14.90 -9.49 -9.68
CA THR A 266 15.29 -8.10 -9.91
C THR A 266 16.06 -7.58 -8.72
N THR A 267 17.02 -6.69 -8.98
CA THR A 267 17.74 -5.93 -7.96
C THR A 267 17.50 -4.44 -8.15
N VAL A 268 17.57 -3.71 -7.04
CA VAL A 268 17.45 -2.24 -7.01
C VAL A 268 18.62 -1.66 -6.25
N ARG A 269 18.91 -0.38 -6.49
CA ARG A 269 19.89 0.35 -5.69
C ARG A 269 19.35 0.59 -4.29
N VAL A 270 20.16 0.33 -3.29
CA VAL A 270 19.78 0.50 -1.87
C VAL A 270 20.69 1.47 -1.15
N ASP A 271 20.18 2.06 -0.07
CA ASP A 271 20.99 2.91 0.79
C ASP A 271 21.95 2.06 1.65
N PRO A 272 23.17 2.56 1.96
CA PRO A 272 24.20 1.77 2.64
C PRO A 272 23.95 1.55 4.13
N VAL A 273 22.89 2.15 4.70
CA VAL A 273 22.61 2.09 6.13
C VAL A 273 21.45 1.13 6.40
N ARG A 274 20.30 1.35 5.75
CA ARG A 274 19.06 0.63 6.00
C ARG A 274 18.82 -0.49 4.99
N TYR A 275 19.50 -0.45 3.84
CA TYR A 275 19.35 -1.38 2.73
C TYR A 275 17.93 -1.36 2.13
N ILE A 276 17.33 -0.16 2.07
CA ILE A 276 16.03 0.11 1.49
C ILE A 276 16.24 0.74 0.10
N ALA A 277 15.28 0.55 -0.82
CA ALA A 277 15.35 1.16 -2.14
C ALA A 277 15.61 2.67 -2.04
N SER A 278 16.62 3.13 -2.78
CA SER A 278 17.19 4.49 -2.64
C SER A 278 16.88 5.42 -3.80
N GLU A 279 16.23 4.92 -4.85
CA GLU A 279 15.91 5.68 -6.06
C GLU A 279 14.51 5.33 -6.57
N GLY A 280 13.90 6.30 -7.24
CA GLY A 280 12.76 6.13 -8.13
C GLY A 280 13.02 6.95 -9.40
N SER A 281 12.40 6.58 -10.51
CA SER A 281 12.65 7.23 -11.79
C SER A 281 11.45 7.21 -12.75
N VAL A 282 11.56 8.01 -13.80
CA VAL A 282 10.65 8.05 -14.93
C VAL A 282 11.45 7.83 -16.22
N SER A 283 11.10 6.82 -17.01
CA SER A 283 11.62 6.64 -18.36
C SER A 283 10.76 7.43 -19.35
N ILE A 284 11.38 8.23 -20.21
CA ILE A 284 10.71 8.90 -21.34
C ILE A 284 11.24 8.28 -22.62
N ILE A 285 10.37 7.58 -23.33
CA ILE A 285 10.69 6.85 -24.56
C ILE A 285 10.17 7.64 -25.75
N ASP A 286 11.04 7.95 -26.69
CA ASP A 286 10.62 8.43 -28.00
C ASP A 286 10.22 7.24 -28.89
N LEU A 287 8.95 7.20 -29.28
CA LEU A 287 8.39 6.04 -29.99
C LEU A 287 8.82 5.97 -31.46
N ALA A 288 9.44 7.03 -32.02
CA ALA A 288 9.92 7.03 -33.40
C ALA A 288 11.28 6.33 -33.55
N ASP A 289 12.24 6.63 -32.68
CA ASP A 289 13.61 6.09 -32.76
C ASP A 289 13.95 5.09 -31.64
N ALA A 290 13.03 4.86 -30.70
CA ALA A 290 13.17 3.95 -29.56
C ALA A 290 14.27 4.33 -28.56
N HIS A 291 14.67 5.60 -28.52
CA HIS A 291 15.53 6.14 -27.45
C HIS A 291 14.75 6.29 -26.14
N ALA A 292 15.41 6.06 -25.00
CA ALA A 292 14.82 6.22 -23.68
C ALA A 292 15.73 7.06 -22.78
N ASP A 293 15.20 8.16 -22.25
CA ASP A 293 15.83 8.97 -21.22
C ASP A 293 15.31 8.57 -19.84
N GLU A 294 16.21 8.42 -18.87
CA GLU A 294 15.85 8.06 -17.49
C GLU A 294 16.03 9.26 -16.56
N ILE A 295 14.93 9.70 -15.95
CA ILE A 295 14.90 10.88 -15.06
C ILE A 295 14.69 10.41 -13.63
N LEU A 296 15.60 10.75 -12.71
CA LEU A 296 15.43 10.45 -11.29
C LEU A 296 14.35 11.35 -10.67
N VAL A 297 13.45 10.74 -9.90
CA VAL A 297 12.36 11.40 -9.17
C VAL A 297 12.36 10.97 -7.68
N GLY A 298 11.26 11.15 -6.97
CA GLY A 298 11.11 10.62 -5.61
C GLY A 298 11.01 9.10 -5.56
N LEU A 299 11.00 8.54 -4.36
CA LEU A 299 10.88 7.10 -4.16
C LEU A 299 9.46 6.61 -4.45
N HIS A 300 9.37 5.41 -5.04
CA HIS A 300 8.12 4.78 -5.47
C HIS A 300 7.27 5.72 -6.34
N PRO A 301 7.77 6.13 -7.51
CA PRO A 301 6.94 6.82 -8.49
C PRO A 301 5.82 5.87 -8.93
N SER A 302 4.59 6.25 -8.60
CA SER A 302 3.38 5.45 -8.83
C SER A 302 2.58 6.08 -9.98
N GLY A 303 1.38 6.61 -9.72
CA GLY A 303 0.54 7.21 -10.75
C GLY A 303 1.24 8.34 -11.50
N LEU A 304 0.84 8.48 -12.77
CA LEU A 304 1.36 9.47 -13.70
C LEU A 304 0.21 10.19 -14.41
N ALA A 305 0.29 11.51 -14.56
CA ALA A 305 -0.64 12.29 -15.37
C ALA A 305 0.11 13.22 -16.33
N ILE A 306 -0.43 13.41 -17.53
CA ILE A 306 0.04 14.39 -18.50
C ILE A 306 -0.88 15.61 -18.42
N SER A 307 -0.32 16.82 -18.38
CA SER A 307 -1.12 18.05 -18.39
C SER A 307 -1.99 18.10 -19.66
N PRO A 308 -3.23 18.62 -19.59
CA PRO A 308 -4.09 18.73 -20.77
C PRO A 308 -3.46 19.46 -21.96
N ASP A 309 -2.55 20.42 -21.71
CA ASP A 309 -1.78 21.12 -22.74
C ASP A 309 -0.59 20.33 -23.32
N GLY A 310 -0.31 19.14 -22.78
CA GLY A 310 0.72 18.21 -23.22
C GLY A 310 2.17 18.61 -22.89
N LYS A 311 2.38 19.66 -22.09
CA LYS A 311 3.73 20.17 -21.79
C LYS A 311 4.42 19.47 -20.62
N TYR A 312 3.66 18.99 -19.65
CA TYR A 312 4.21 18.47 -18.40
C TYR A 312 3.71 17.05 -18.12
N ALA A 313 4.59 16.25 -17.52
CA ALA A 313 4.22 15.01 -16.85
C ALA A 313 4.38 15.20 -15.34
N VAL A 314 3.36 14.83 -14.57
CA VAL A 314 3.40 14.88 -13.10
C VAL A 314 3.37 13.47 -12.56
N CYS A 315 4.35 13.16 -11.71
CA CYS A 315 4.53 11.84 -11.12
C CYS A 315 4.32 11.91 -9.60
N ALA A 316 3.42 11.08 -9.08
CA ALA A 316 3.22 10.91 -7.65
C ALA A 316 4.27 9.97 -7.05
N ASN A 317 4.98 10.42 -6.00
CA ASN A 317 6.04 9.64 -5.36
C ASN A 317 5.56 9.13 -3.99
N ALA A 318 4.99 7.92 -3.98
CA ALA A 318 4.25 7.38 -2.84
C ALA A 318 5.14 7.18 -1.60
N ALA A 319 6.44 6.96 -1.79
CA ALA A 319 7.42 6.83 -0.71
C ALA A 319 8.22 8.12 -0.46
N SER A 320 7.72 9.28 -0.91
CA SER A 320 8.38 10.58 -0.67
C SER A 320 7.44 11.74 -0.32
N ASP A 321 6.12 11.52 -0.29
CA ASP A 321 5.09 12.53 0.05
C ASP A 321 5.03 13.78 -0.86
N TYR A 322 5.65 13.74 -2.03
CA TYR A 322 5.64 14.84 -2.99
C TYR A 322 5.44 14.35 -4.42
N LEU A 323 5.04 15.27 -5.29
CA LEU A 323 4.96 15.10 -6.73
C LEU A 323 6.23 15.61 -7.40
N SER A 324 6.65 14.96 -8.49
CA SER A 324 7.71 15.46 -9.36
C SER A 324 7.09 15.97 -10.65
N VAL A 325 7.32 17.23 -11.00
CA VAL A 325 6.85 17.85 -12.24
C VAL A 325 7.97 17.81 -13.27
N ILE A 326 7.73 17.15 -14.39
CA ILE A 326 8.69 16.96 -15.47
C ILE A 326 8.22 17.77 -16.68
N ASP A 327 9.09 18.65 -17.16
CA ASP A 327 8.89 19.36 -18.42
C ASP A 327 9.27 18.43 -19.59
N LEU A 328 8.32 18.17 -20.50
CA LEU A 328 8.50 17.21 -21.60
C LEU A 328 9.33 17.75 -22.77
N SER A 329 9.66 19.04 -22.76
CA SER A 329 10.53 19.66 -23.76
C SER A 329 12.01 19.56 -23.37
N SER A 330 12.31 19.83 -22.11
CA SER A 330 13.65 19.81 -21.52
C SER A 330 14.01 18.46 -20.91
N LEU A 331 13.03 17.58 -20.71
CA LEU A 331 13.18 16.25 -20.09
C LEU A 331 13.82 16.35 -18.70
N ALA A 332 13.35 17.30 -17.89
CA ALA A 332 13.90 17.58 -16.57
C ALA A 332 12.81 17.80 -15.52
N VAL A 333 13.12 17.43 -14.28
CA VAL A 333 12.28 17.79 -13.12
C VAL A 333 12.45 19.28 -12.83
N ILE A 334 11.39 20.07 -13.01
CA ILE A 334 11.40 21.52 -12.81
C ILE A 334 10.90 21.92 -11.41
N GLU A 335 10.02 21.10 -10.83
CA GLU A 335 9.35 21.41 -9.56
C GLU A 335 9.05 20.15 -8.74
N LYS A 336 9.02 20.33 -7.41
CA LYS A 336 8.52 19.35 -6.44
C LYS A 336 7.35 19.96 -5.67
N ILE A 337 6.22 19.28 -5.66
CA ILE A 337 5.00 19.77 -4.99
C ILE A 337 4.67 18.85 -3.82
N TRP A 338 4.66 19.38 -2.60
CA TRP A 338 4.28 18.61 -1.43
C TRP A 338 2.77 18.41 -1.37
N THR A 339 2.33 17.17 -1.14
CA THR A 339 0.89 16.87 -0.99
C THR A 339 0.44 16.86 0.46
N LYS A 340 1.22 17.50 1.33
CA LYS A 340 0.94 17.71 2.76
C LYS A 340 1.10 19.18 3.10
N SER A 341 0.37 19.63 4.11
CA SER A 341 0.30 21.04 4.51
C SER A 341 1.66 21.61 4.91
N ASN A 342 2.55 20.79 5.46
CA ASN A 342 3.90 21.19 5.79
C ASN A 342 4.92 20.08 5.44
N PRO A 343 5.97 20.39 4.65
CA PRO A 343 7.04 19.44 4.33
C PRO A 343 7.69 18.75 5.54
N SER A 344 7.74 19.42 6.70
CA SER A 344 8.35 18.89 7.93
C SER A 344 7.44 17.95 8.73
N GLU A 345 6.17 17.76 8.34
CA GLU A 345 5.29 16.76 8.94
C GLU A 345 5.84 15.35 8.74
N LEU A 346 5.42 14.43 9.63
CA LEU A 346 5.77 13.02 9.54
C LEU A 346 5.47 12.44 8.16
N PHE A 347 6.29 11.48 7.75
CA PHE A 347 6.08 10.74 6.51
C PHE A 347 4.73 10.01 6.55
N GLY A 348 3.98 10.03 5.45
CA GLY A 348 2.71 9.32 5.32
C GLY A 348 1.59 10.16 4.71
N ALA A 349 1.86 11.03 3.75
CA ALA A 349 0.83 11.52 2.82
C ALA A 349 0.53 10.44 1.77
N THR A 350 1.57 9.76 1.28
CA THR A 350 1.50 8.65 0.31
C THR A 350 0.70 9.01 -0.95
N PRO A 351 1.13 10.02 -1.74
CA PRO A 351 0.49 10.32 -3.02
C PRO A 351 0.74 9.17 -4.00
N ASN A 352 -0.33 8.50 -4.48
CA ASN A 352 -0.19 7.26 -5.27
C ASN A 352 -0.92 7.28 -6.63
N ALA A 353 -1.90 8.16 -6.81
CA ALA A 353 -2.65 8.34 -8.04
C ALA A 353 -3.03 9.82 -8.19
N LEU A 354 -3.18 10.29 -9.43
CA LEU A 354 -3.48 11.67 -9.72
C LEU A 354 -4.17 11.83 -11.07
N ALA A 355 -4.95 12.89 -11.20
CA ALA A 355 -5.63 13.27 -12.42
C ALA A 355 -5.67 14.81 -12.52
N PHE A 356 -5.46 15.34 -13.73
CA PHE A 356 -5.72 16.75 -13.98
C PHE A 356 -7.22 17.03 -13.99
N GLY A 357 -7.57 18.26 -13.63
CA GLY A 357 -8.88 18.83 -13.95
C GLY A 357 -9.06 19.01 -15.46
N LYS A 358 -10.12 19.72 -15.83
CA LYS A 358 -10.45 19.96 -17.24
C LYS A 358 -9.36 20.77 -17.94
N GLU A 359 -8.84 21.78 -17.25
CA GLU A 359 -7.73 22.61 -17.70
C GLU A 359 -6.43 22.18 -17.00
N SER A 360 -5.31 22.79 -17.40
CA SER A 360 -3.99 22.47 -16.84
C SER A 360 -3.67 23.24 -15.54
N ASP A 361 -4.65 23.80 -14.84
CA ASP A 361 -4.47 24.69 -13.68
C ASP A 361 -4.72 23.99 -12.33
N VAL A 362 -5.41 22.84 -12.33
CA VAL A 362 -5.72 22.09 -11.12
C VAL A 362 -5.36 20.61 -11.27
N LEU A 363 -4.72 20.08 -10.24
CA LEU A 363 -4.35 18.68 -10.13
C LEU A 363 -4.96 18.06 -8.86
N TYR A 364 -5.61 16.92 -9.02
CA TYR A 364 -6.18 16.12 -7.94
C TYR A 364 -5.28 14.93 -7.65
N VAL A 365 -4.97 14.69 -6.37
CA VAL A 365 -4.03 13.64 -5.96
C VAL A 365 -4.61 12.79 -4.85
N ALA A 366 -4.66 11.48 -5.03
CA ALA A 366 -5.01 10.53 -3.99
C ALA A 366 -3.85 10.37 -3.00
N ASN A 367 -4.06 10.84 -1.77
CA ASN A 367 -3.17 10.60 -0.63
C ASN A 367 -3.69 9.39 0.16
N GLY A 368 -3.07 8.23 -0.03
CA GLY A 368 -3.56 6.95 0.48
C GLY A 368 -3.72 6.96 2.01
N THR A 369 -2.63 7.16 2.74
CA THR A 369 -2.63 7.07 4.21
C THR A 369 -3.35 8.23 4.91
N GLN A 370 -3.56 9.35 4.22
CA GLN A 370 -4.37 10.48 4.72
C GLN A 370 -5.87 10.35 4.43
N ASN A 371 -6.29 9.32 3.67
CA ASN A 371 -7.69 9.07 3.30
C ASN A 371 -8.35 10.29 2.63
N ALA A 372 -7.60 10.96 1.76
CA ALA A 372 -8.01 12.23 1.17
C ALA A 372 -7.56 12.37 -0.28
N VAL A 373 -8.25 13.24 -1.01
CA VAL A 373 -7.79 13.79 -2.28
C VAL A 373 -7.24 15.19 -2.03
N ALA A 374 -5.94 15.39 -2.24
CA ALA A 374 -5.32 16.71 -2.26
C ALA A 374 -5.67 17.45 -3.55
N VAL A 375 -5.99 18.74 -3.42
CA VAL A 375 -6.27 19.66 -4.53
C VAL A 375 -5.10 20.62 -4.64
N VAL A 376 -4.45 20.61 -5.79
CA VAL A 376 -3.22 21.37 -6.05
C VAL A 376 -3.49 22.35 -7.18
N GLU A 377 -3.20 23.62 -6.94
CA GLU A 377 -3.03 24.61 -8.00
C GLU A 377 -1.71 24.31 -8.72
N PHE A 378 -1.77 24.24 -10.05
CA PHE A 378 -0.67 23.83 -10.90
C PHE A 378 -0.22 24.98 -11.79
N GLU A 379 0.86 25.64 -11.38
CA GLU A 379 1.47 26.78 -12.09
C GLU A 379 2.99 26.53 -12.28
N PRO A 380 3.38 25.53 -13.09
CA PRO A 380 4.77 25.08 -13.21
C PRO A 380 5.69 26.06 -13.93
N GLU A 381 5.16 27.06 -14.65
CA GLU A 381 5.95 28.06 -15.37
C GLU A 381 6.87 28.88 -14.45
N GLN A 382 6.44 29.08 -13.20
CA GLN A 382 7.23 29.73 -12.18
C GLN A 382 7.42 28.76 -11.01
N LYS A 383 8.63 28.20 -10.90
CA LYS A 383 8.97 27.23 -9.87
C LYS A 383 8.62 27.75 -8.47
N GLY A 384 7.78 26.99 -7.76
CA GLY A 384 7.32 27.29 -6.40
C GLY A 384 5.93 27.92 -6.34
N GLU A 385 5.31 28.24 -7.47
CA GLU A 385 3.93 28.77 -7.51
C GLU A 385 2.88 27.66 -7.39
N SER A 386 3.17 26.43 -7.83
CA SER A 386 2.27 25.30 -7.61
C SER A 386 2.11 25.01 -6.11
N LYS A 387 0.87 25.03 -5.59
CA LYS A 387 0.59 24.90 -4.16
C LYS A 387 -0.61 24.03 -3.85
N LEU A 388 -0.56 23.36 -2.70
CA LEU A 388 -1.69 22.65 -2.11
C LEU A 388 -2.76 23.66 -1.68
N LEU A 389 -3.94 23.60 -2.29
CA LEU A 389 -5.10 24.43 -1.95
C LEU A 389 -5.90 23.85 -0.78
N GLY A 390 -5.96 22.53 -0.69
CA GLY A 390 -6.68 21.85 0.38
C GLY A 390 -6.83 20.35 0.14
N MET A 391 -7.63 19.70 0.99
CA MET A 391 -7.87 18.27 0.93
C MET A 391 -9.36 17.94 1.08
N ILE A 392 -9.79 16.90 0.37
CA ILE A 392 -11.16 16.39 0.38
C ILE A 392 -11.17 15.00 1.00
N PRO A 393 -11.91 14.75 2.10
CA PRO A 393 -11.93 13.43 2.73
C PRO A 393 -12.67 12.40 1.86
N VAL A 394 -12.05 11.24 1.67
CA VAL A 394 -12.62 10.10 0.92
C VAL A 394 -12.55 8.82 1.78
N GLY A 395 -12.81 7.66 1.18
CA GLY A 395 -12.77 6.38 1.89
C GLY A 395 -11.35 5.94 2.29
N TRP A 396 -11.24 4.75 2.85
CA TRP A 396 -9.98 4.26 3.41
C TRP A 396 -8.96 3.92 2.32
N PHE A 397 -7.86 4.66 2.29
CA PHE A 397 -6.76 4.46 1.36
C PHE A 397 -7.20 4.60 -0.11
N PRO A 398 -7.46 5.83 -0.61
CA PRO A 398 -7.65 6.04 -2.03
C PRO A 398 -6.38 5.60 -2.78
N GLY A 399 -6.53 4.62 -3.67
CA GLY A 399 -5.43 4.02 -4.42
C GLY A 399 -5.50 4.28 -5.93
N ALA A 400 -6.64 4.70 -6.46
CA ALA A 400 -6.77 5.11 -7.86
C ALA A 400 -7.77 6.26 -7.95
N LEU A 401 -7.59 7.12 -8.95
CA LEU A 401 -8.37 8.33 -9.16
C LEU A 401 -8.74 8.48 -10.64
N ALA A 402 -9.96 8.89 -10.91
CA ALA A 402 -10.42 9.31 -12.24
C ALA A 402 -11.20 10.62 -12.12
N TYR A 403 -10.99 11.54 -13.07
CA TYR A 403 -11.72 12.80 -13.18
C TYR A 403 -12.66 12.76 -14.39
N ASP A 404 -13.91 13.18 -14.20
CA ASP A 404 -14.91 13.34 -15.25
C ASP A 404 -15.03 14.83 -15.61
N PRO A 405 -14.48 15.28 -16.76
CA PRO A 405 -14.57 16.68 -17.18
C PRO A 405 -15.98 17.10 -17.61
N ASN A 406 -16.89 16.15 -17.86
CA ASN A 406 -18.27 16.45 -18.28
C ASN A 406 -19.17 16.78 -17.09
N GLN A 407 -18.87 16.19 -15.92
CA GLN A 407 -19.65 16.34 -14.69
C GLN A 407 -18.88 17.09 -13.61
N ASP A 408 -17.65 17.52 -13.89
CA ASP A 408 -16.71 18.08 -12.92
C ASP A 408 -16.66 17.27 -11.62
N ALA A 409 -16.40 15.96 -11.79
CA ALA A 409 -16.53 14.97 -10.73
C ALA A 409 -15.26 14.12 -10.58
N LEU A 410 -15.02 13.64 -9.36
CA LEU A 410 -13.94 12.72 -9.04
C LEU A 410 -14.49 11.37 -8.61
N LEU A 411 -13.83 10.30 -9.08
CA LEU A 411 -14.00 8.95 -8.60
C LEU A 411 -12.69 8.49 -7.95
N ALA A 412 -12.73 8.11 -6.68
CA ALA A 412 -11.60 7.54 -5.96
C ALA A 412 -11.89 6.08 -5.59
N ALA A 413 -11.02 5.16 -5.99
CA ALA A 413 -11.09 3.76 -5.56
C ALA A 413 -10.34 3.56 -4.25
N ASN A 414 -11.09 3.28 -3.19
CA ASN A 414 -10.56 3.08 -1.84
C ASN A 414 -10.26 1.60 -1.62
N ILE A 415 -8.98 1.25 -1.52
CA ILE A 415 -8.54 -0.16 -1.53
C ILE A 415 -8.77 -0.88 -0.20
N LYS A 416 -9.06 -0.13 0.87
CA LYS A 416 -9.34 -0.67 2.22
C LYS A 416 -10.77 -0.36 2.65
N GLY A 417 -11.23 -1.10 3.64
CA GLY A 417 -12.48 -0.91 4.36
C GLY A 417 -12.72 -2.09 5.30
N LEU A 418 -13.76 -1.99 6.12
CA LEU A 418 -14.06 -2.98 7.15
C LEU A 418 -15.31 -3.75 6.75
N PRO A 419 -15.32 -5.10 6.84
CA PRO A 419 -16.54 -5.86 6.65
C PRO A 419 -17.55 -5.49 7.76
N THR A 420 -18.80 -5.25 7.38
CA THR A 420 -19.87 -4.89 8.34
C THR A 420 -20.50 -6.11 9.01
N GLU A 421 -20.38 -7.29 8.39
CA GLU A 421 -21.02 -8.52 8.86
C GLU A 421 -20.02 -9.70 8.88
N PRO A 422 -20.08 -10.58 9.91
CA PRO A 422 -19.25 -11.78 9.97
C PRO A 422 -19.68 -12.80 8.91
N ARG A 423 -18.73 -13.58 8.40
CA ARG A 423 -19.04 -14.70 7.49
C ARG A 423 -19.37 -15.96 8.27
N LYS A 424 -20.34 -16.74 7.76
CA LYS A 424 -20.60 -18.11 8.24
C LYS A 424 -19.48 -19.03 7.77
N GLN A 425 -18.89 -19.79 8.69
CA GLN A 425 -17.96 -20.89 8.41
C GLN A 425 -18.45 -22.15 9.12
N GLY A 426 -19.11 -23.05 8.39
CA GLY A 426 -19.73 -24.23 9.00
C GLY A 426 -20.77 -23.82 10.06
N ASN A 427 -20.51 -24.18 11.33
CA ASN A 427 -21.37 -23.86 12.47
C ASN A 427 -20.97 -22.56 13.20
N SER A 428 -19.84 -21.94 12.86
CA SER A 428 -19.38 -20.69 13.48
C SER A 428 -19.64 -19.47 12.57
N ARG A 429 -19.54 -18.29 13.17
CA ARG A 429 -19.53 -17.00 12.48
C ARG A 429 -18.30 -16.23 12.94
N GLY A 430 -17.64 -15.53 12.04
CA GLY A 430 -16.50 -14.71 12.42
C GLY A 430 -16.00 -13.83 11.28
N PHE A 431 -15.17 -12.87 11.64
CA PHE A 431 -14.37 -12.09 10.70
C PHE A 431 -13.09 -12.84 10.35
N ASN A 432 -12.60 -12.68 9.12
CA ASN A 432 -11.28 -13.19 8.72
C ASN A 432 -10.58 -12.23 7.76
N SER A 433 -9.26 -12.41 7.61
CA SER A 433 -8.37 -11.60 6.78
C SER A 433 -8.66 -11.64 5.28
N HIS A 434 -9.53 -12.55 4.82
CA HIS A 434 -9.96 -12.65 3.42
C HIS A 434 -11.34 -12.02 3.16
N GLN A 435 -11.93 -11.35 4.15
CA GLN A 435 -13.12 -10.51 3.99
C GLN A 435 -12.76 -9.09 3.56
N TYR A 436 -12.25 -8.98 2.33
CA TYR A 436 -12.00 -7.69 1.72
C TYR A 436 -13.30 -6.89 1.55
N ASN A 437 -13.26 -5.59 1.85
CA ASN A 437 -14.40 -4.69 1.66
C ASN A 437 -13.90 -3.28 1.36
N GLY A 438 -13.51 -3.00 0.12
CA GLY A 438 -13.17 -1.65 -0.33
C GLY A 438 -14.40 -0.89 -0.82
N SER A 439 -14.20 0.33 -1.33
CA SER A 439 -15.30 1.17 -1.82
C SER A 439 -14.87 2.09 -2.95
N LEU A 440 -15.83 2.72 -3.62
CA LEU A 440 -15.59 3.92 -4.42
C LEU A 440 -16.17 5.14 -3.72
N SER A 441 -15.44 6.25 -3.71
CA SER A 441 -15.95 7.59 -3.41
C SER A 441 -16.22 8.32 -4.72
N ILE A 442 -17.40 8.93 -4.86
CA ILE A 442 -17.80 9.69 -6.03
C ILE A 442 -18.34 11.05 -5.60
N LEU A 443 -17.64 12.10 -5.98
CA LEU A 443 -17.92 13.45 -5.49
C LEU A 443 -17.81 14.48 -6.62
N GLN A 444 -18.59 15.54 -6.50
CA GLN A 444 -18.34 16.76 -7.27
C GLN A 444 -17.08 17.44 -6.74
N VAL A 445 -16.33 18.08 -7.63
CA VAL A 445 -15.22 18.93 -7.20
C VAL A 445 -15.79 20.06 -6.33
N PRO A 446 -15.30 20.24 -5.09
CA PRO A 446 -15.76 21.32 -4.23
C PRO A 446 -15.20 22.67 -4.70
N ASN A 447 -15.92 23.74 -4.39
CA ASN A 447 -15.47 25.09 -4.67
C ASN A 447 -14.32 25.47 -3.71
N GLU A 448 -13.48 26.43 -4.11
CA GLU A 448 -12.31 26.87 -3.33
C GLU A 448 -12.66 27.31 -1.90
N SER A 449 -13.84 27.92 -1.70
CA SER A 449 -14.31 28.35 -0.37
C SER A 449 -14.66 27.19 0.57
N GLU A 450 -14.90 25.99 0.07
CA GLU A 450 -15.21 24.79 0.85
C GLU A 450 -13.94 24.04 1.31
N LEU A 451 -12.84 24.17 0.55
CA LEU A 451 -11.58 23.46 0.79
C LEU A 451 -11.01 23.66 2.20
N PRO A 452 -11.03 24.87 2.82
CA PRO A 452 -10.53 25.02 4.18
C PRO A 452 -11.27 24.15 5.21
N ALA A 453 -12.60 24.08 5.13
CA ALA A 453 -13.42 23.29 6.04
C ALA A 453 -13.22 21.77 5.84
N LEU A 454 -13.08 21.35 4.58
CA LEU A 454 -12.77 19.95 4.24
C LEU A 454 -11.36 19.56 4.69
N SER A 455 -10.38 20.46 4.56
CA SER A 455 -9.01 20.24 5.03
C SER A 455 -8.94 20.11 6.55
N GLU A 456 -9.70 20.93 7.29
CA GLU A 456 -9.83 20.79 8.74
C GLU A 456 -10.46 19.45 9.14
N ARG A 457 -11.45 18.97 8.38
CA ARG A 457 -12.06 17.65 8.57
C ARG A 457 -11.04 16.53 8.36
N VAL A 458 -10.20 16.61 7.32
CA VAL A 458 -9.09 15.66 7.09
C VAL A 458 -8.09 15.71 8.24
N ALA A 459 -7.66 16.89 8.69
CA ALA A 459 -6.72 17.03 9.80
C ALA A 459 -7.25 16.40 11.11
N ARG A 460 -8.55 16.58 11.40
CA ARG A 460 -9.20 15.93 12.56
C ARG A 460 -9.28 14.42 12.41
N ASN A 461 -9.63 13.92 11.22
CA ASN A 461 -9.67 12.48 10.93
C ASN A 461 -8.31 11.80 11.12
N MET A 462 -7.24 12.54 10.82
CA MET A 462 -5.85 12.12 10.97
C MET A 462 -5.27 12.38 12.36
N ARG A 463 -6.08 12.88 13.31
CA ARG A 463 -5.67 13.21 14.68
C ARG A 463 -4.46 14.15 14.74
N ALA A 464 -4.48 15.20 13.92
CA ALA A 464 -3.40 16.19 13.86
C ALA A 464 -3.05 16.78 15.24
N ASP A 465 -4.02 16.90 16.14
CA ASP A 465 -3.83 17.33 17.52
C ASP A 465 -2.96 16.35 18.34
N ALA A 466 -3.22 15.05 18.23
CA ALA A 466 -2.43 14.01 18.91
C ALA A 466 -1.00 13.97 18.36
N LEU A 467 -0.82 14.19 17.05
CA LEU A 467 0.50 14.34 16.44
C LEU A 467 1.22 15.59 16.97
N ILE A 468 0.55 16.73 17.09
CA ILE A 468 1.15 17.94 17.68
C ILE A 468 1.55 17.68 19.14
N GLN A 469 0.72 16.99 19.92
CA GLN A 469 1.02 16.65 21.32
C GLN A 469 2.23 15.73 21.45
N SER A 470 2.40 14.75 20.55
CA SER A 470 3.53 13.81 20.58
C SER A 470 4.88 14.48 20.36
N HIS A 471 4.89 15.63 19.68
CA HIS A 471 6.09 16.44 19.42
C HIS A 471 6.42 17.46 20.52
N LEU A 472 5.59 17.59 21.56
CA LEU A 472 5.91 18.50 22.65
C LEU A 472 7.18 18.06 23.39
N PRO A 473 8.08 19.00 23.72
CA PRO A 473 9.31 18.66 24.42
C PRO A 473 9.01 18.15 25.83
N ALA A 474 9.94 17.32 26.33
CA ALA A 474 9.96 16.87 27.72
C ALA A 474 9.85 18.05 28.68
N ARG A 475 9.04 17.90 29.73
CA ARG A 475 8.94 18.91 30.78
C ARG A 475 10.11 18.78 31.75
N GLN A 476 10.59 19.90 32.25
CA GLN A 476 11.66 19.93 33.25
C GLN A 476 11.15 19.39 34.60
N GLY A 477 12.03 18.70 35.32
CA GLY A 477 11.77 18.24 36.69
C GLY A 477 10.68 17.18 36.85
N GLN A 478 10.30 16.46 35.78
CA GLN A 478 9.33 15.37 35.90
C GLN A 478 9.96 14.17 36.61
N PRO A 479 9.26 13.54 37.57
CA PRO A 479 9.73 12.29 38.18
C PRO A 479 9.67 11.15 37.15
N PRO A 480 10.53 10.12 37.28
CA PRO A 480 10.44 8.91 36.46
C PRO A 480 9.08 8.23 36.56
N ARG A 481 8.55 7.76 35.43
CA ARG A 481 7.28 6.99 35.35
C ARG A 481 7.48 5.76 34.47
N ALA A 482 6.67 4.71 34.63
CA ALA A 482 6.78 3.54 33.75
C ALA A 482 6.57 3.92 32.27
N ILE A 483 5.52 4.69 31.97
CA ILE A 483 5.29 5.28 30.65
C ILE A 483 5.34 6.81 30.80
N PRO A 484 6.37 7.48 30.27
CA PRO A 484 6.45 8.95 30.30
C PRO A 484 5.33 9.57 29.47
N GLN A 485 4.89 10.78 29.84
CA GLN A 485 3.80 11.45 29.11
C GLN A 485 4.30 12.18 27.86
N ARG A 486 5.60 12.52 27.82
CA ARG A 486 6.25 13.12 26.66
C ARG A 486 7.58 12.43 26.37
N ILE A 487 7.93 12.37 25.10
CA ILE A 487 9.22 11.82 24.66
C ILE A 487 10.36 12.60 25.32
N GLY A 488 11.31 11.89 25.92
CA GLY A 488 12.47 12.44 26.63
C GLY A 488 12.27 12.66 28.13
N GLU A 489 11.06 12.50 28.67
CA GLU A 489 10.85 12.44 30.13
C GLU A 489 11.41 11.11 30.70
N PRO A 490 11.90 11.10 31.96
CA PRO A 490 12.53 9.92 32.52
C PRO A 490 11.55 8.74 32.67
N SER A 491 12.03 7.53 32.37
CA SER A 491 11.26 6.28 32.49
C SER A 491 11.78 5.40 33.62
N LEU A 492 10.90 4.61 34.23
CA LEU A 492 11.27 3.49 35.11
C LEU A 492 11.64 2.22 34.33
N ILE A 493 11.36 2.18 33.02
CA ILE A 493 11.65 1.04 32.15
C ILE A 493 13.10 1.14 31.67
N GLU A 494 13.92 0.16 32.04
CA GLU A 494 15.31 0.03 31.58
C GLU A 494 15.46 -0.93 30.38
N HIS A 495 14.54 -1.90 30.27
CA HIS A 495 14.56 -2.96 29.27
C HIS A 495 13.18 -3.15 28.64
N VAL A 496 13.15 -3.36 27.33
CA VAL A 496 11.93 -3.69 26.57
C VAL A 496 12.15 -5.03 25.89
N VAL A 497 11.23 -5.97 26.12
CA VAL A 497 11.16 -7.22 25.38
C VAL A 497 9.99 -7.12 24.41
N TYR A 498 10.28 -7.06 23.12
CA TYR A 498 9.26 -6.99 22.08
C TYR A 498 9.08 -8.36 21.43
N ILE A 499 7.86 -8.90 21.52
CA ILE A 499 7.51 -10.24 21.01
C ILE A 499 6.47 -10.06 19.91
N ILE A 500 6.82 -10.47 18.70
CA ILE A 500 5.89 -10.54 17.57
C ILE A 500 5.33 -11.97 17.54
N LYS A 501 3.99 -12.08 17.62
CA LYS A 501 3.25 -13.33 17.47
C LYS A 501 2.14 -13.10 16.47
N GLU A 502 2.08 -13.96 15.47
CA GLU A 502 1.14 -13.80 14.36
C GLU A 502 -0.07 -14.73 14.43
N ASN A 503 -1.02 -14.43 13.54
CA ASN A 503 -2.15 -15.28 13.16
C ASN A 503 -3.15 -15.62 14.25
N ARG A 504 -3.16 -14.90 15.38
CA ARG A 504 -4.15 -15.09 16.46
C ARG A 504 -4.68 -13.76 16.96
N THR A 505 -5.99 -13.69 17.21
CA THR A 505 -6.63 -12.53 17.83
C THR A 505 -6.54 -12.61 19.36
N PHE A 506 -6.87 -11.50 20.04
CA PHE A 506 -6.93 -11.43 21.50
C PHE A 506 -7.82 -12.53 22.09
N ASP A 507 -9.08 -12.61 21.68
CA ASP A 507 -10.05 -13.54 22.28
C ASP A 507 -9.75 -15.01 21.99
N GLN A 508 -9.11 -15.31 20.85
CA GLN A 508 -8.69 -16.68 20.55
C GLN A 508 -7.71 -17.24 21.58
N VAL A 509 -6.97 -16.39 22.28
CA VAL A 509 -5.96 -16.76 23.28
C VAL A 509 -6.44 -16.44 24.69
N PHE A 510 -6.96 -15.24 24.91
CA PHE A 510 -7.27 -14.71 26.25
C PHE A 510 -8.77 -14.60 26.53
N GLY A 511 -9.64 -15.17 25.68
CA GLY A 511 -11.08 -15.14 25.86
C GLY A 511 -11.56 -15.72 27.20
N ASP A 512 -10.80 -16.65 27.80
CA ASP A 512 -11.09 -17.30 29.09
C ASP A 512 -10.46 -16.59 30.30
N VAL A 513 -9.76 -15.46 30.12
CA VAL A 513 -9.02 -14.79 31.22
C VAL A 513 -9.94 -14.05 32.20
N GLY A 514 -11.20 -13.80 31.83
CA GLY A 514 -12.21 -13.14 32.67
C GLY A 514 -11.92 -11.69 33.03
N ARG A 515 -10.91 -11.06 32.39
CA ARG A 515 -10.48 -9.66 32.57
C ARG A 515 -10.46 -8.95 31.22
N GLY A 516 -10.52 -7.61 31.25
CA GLY A 516 -10.65 -6.82 30.03
C GLY A 516 -11.97 -7.11 29.30
N LYS A 517 -11.94 -7.07 27.98
CA LYS A 517 -13.07 -7.34 27.08
C LYS A 517 -12.99 -8.72 26.42
N ALA A 518 -12.43 -9.68 27.15
CA ALA A 518 -12.34 -11.07 26.73
C ALA A 518 -13.73 -11.71 26.50
N ASP A 519 -13.87 -12.43 25.39
CA ASP A 519 -15.04 -13.24 25.07
C ASP A 519 -14.73 -14.75 25.13
N PRO A 520 -15.21 -15.49 26.15
CA PRO A 520 -15.00 -16.92 26.26
C PRO A 520 -15.57 -17.73 25.09
N GLU A 521 -16.58 -17.24 24.37
CA GLU A 521 -17.16 -17.95 23.22
C GLU A 521 -16.23 -17.97 22.01
N LEU A 522 -15.27 -17.04 21.95
CA LEU A 522 -14.26 -16.95 20.90
C LEU A 522 -12.93 -17.61 21.29
N CYS A 523 -12.82 -18.14 22.51
CA CYS A 523 -11.60 -18.76 23.02
C CYS A 523 -11.34 -20.12 22.35
N ILE A 524 -10.16 -20.27 21.74
CA ILE A 524 -9.70 -21.50 21.07
C ILE A 524 -8.50 -22.10 21.80
N PHE A 525 -7.60 -21.25 22.31
CA PHE A 525 -6.32 -21.61 22.91
C PHE A 525 -6.22 -21.11 24.35
N GLY A 526 -7.20 -21.45 25.19
CA GLY A 526 -7.28 -21.03 26.58
C GLY A 526 -6.10 -21.49 27.45
N LYS A 527 -6.19 -21.24 28.76
CA LYS A 527 -5.09 -21.39 29.72
C LYS A 527 -4.38 -22.73 29.72
N ASP A 528 -5.10 -23.82 29.45
CA ASP A 528 -4.51 -25.17 29.38
C ASP A 528 -3.61 -25.37 28.15
N ILE A 529 -3.83 -24.59 27.08
CA ILE A 529 -3.04 -24.63 25.84
C ILE A 529 -1.98 -23.53 25.82
N THR A 530 -2.25 -22.36 26.41
CA THR A 530 -1.33 -21.21 26.42
C THR A 530 -0.95 -20.76 27.84
N PRO A 531 -0.46 -21.67 28.71
CA PRO A 531 -0.25 -21.38 30.13
C PRO A 531 0.77 -20.26 30.37
N ASN A 532 1.82 -20.17 29.54
CA ASN A 532 2.83 -19.11 29.67
C ASN A 532 2.27 -17.73 29.32
N GLN A 533 1.41 -17.62 28.30
CA GLN A 533 0.77 -16.36 27.91
C GLN A 533 -0.20 -15.91 29.00
N HIS A 534 -0.99 -16.83 29.54
CA HIS A 534 -1.87 -16.55 30.68
C HIS A 534 -1.11 -16.12 31.93
N LYS A 535 0.02 -16.77 32.22
CA LYS A 535 0.88 -16.39 33.34
C LYS A 535 1.41 -14.96 33.18
N LEU A 536 1.86 -14.56 31.99
CA LEU A 536 2.28 -13.17 31.73
C LEU A 536 1.13 -12.18 32.01
N VAL A 537 -0.09 -12.52 31.61
CA VAL A 537 -1.27 -11.69 31.87
C VAL A 537 -1.68 -11.66 33.36
N ASP A 538 -1.45 -12.76 34.10
CA ASP A 538 -1.67 -12.84 35.54
C ASP A 538 -0.63 -12.05 36.35
N GLU A 539 0.61 -11.96 35.87
CA GLU A 539 1.72 -11.25 36.54
C GLU A 539 1.85 -9.78 36.15
N PHE A 540 1.46 -9.42 34.92
CA PHE A 540 1.65 -8.08 34.35
C PHE A 540 0.31 -7.43 33.93
N VAL A 541 0.39 -6.37 33.13
CA VAL A 541 -0.77 -5.63 32.64
C VAL A 541 -1.39 -6.37 31.45
N LEU A 542 -2.72 -6.56 31.50
CA LEU A 542 -3.53 -6.94 30.34
C LEU A 542 -3.92 -5.68 29.57
N LEU A 543 -3.51 -5.59 28.31
CA LEU A 543 -4.02 -4.60 27.36
C LEU A 543 -4.94 -5.31 26.37
N ASP A 544 -6.18 -4.84 26.29
CA ASP A 544 -7.14 -5.24 25.27
C ASP A 544 -7.35 -4.10 24.26
N ASN A 545 -8.22 -4.30 23.27
CA ASN A 545 -8.58 -3.28 22.28
C ASN A 545 -7.37 -2.69 21.51
N THR A 546 -6.37 -3.53 21.24
CA THR A 546 -5.20 -3.17 20.43
C THR A 546 -5.40 -3.65 18.99
N TYR A 547 -5.04 -2.79 18.04
CA TYR A 547 -5.29 -3.02 16.62
C TYR A 547 -4.03 -2.76 15.79
N CYS A 548 -3.98 -3.35 14.61
CA CYS A 548 -2.97 -3.07 13.60
C CYS A 548 -3.63 -2.98 12.21
N CYS A 549 -3.02 -2.24 11.29
CA CYS A 549 -3.50 -2.23 9.90
C CYS A 549 -3.05 -3.44 9.08
N GLY A 550 -2.13 -4.25 9.61
CA GLY A 550 -1.61 -5.46 8.99
C GLY A 550 -2.69 -6.54 8.91
N ILE A 551 -2.89 -7.10 7.72
CA ILE A 551 -3.94 -8.12 7.46
C ILE A 551 -3.32 -9.52 7.42
N LEU A 552 -2.08 -9.64 6.95
CA LEU A 552 -1.30 -10.88 6.81
C LEU A 552 0.14 -10.64 7.29
N SER A 553 0.99 -11.67 7.24
CA SER A 553 2.39 -11.58 7.69
C SER A 553 3.19 -10.52 6.90
N ALA A 554 3.05 -10.52 5.57
CA ALA A 554 3.79 -9.62 4.68
C ALA A 554 3.65 -8.13 5.04
N ASP A 555 2.45 -7.64 5.40
CA ASP A 555 2.24 -6.26 5.83
C ASP A 555 2.25 -6.11 7.36
N GLY A 556 1.99 -7.17 8.11
CA GLY A 556 2.04 -7.20 9.57
C GLY A 556 3.45 -7.06 10.15
N HIS A 557 4.45 -7.76 9.59
CA HIS A 557 5.85 -7.60 9.97
C HIS A 557 6.35 -6.20 9.65
N GLN A 558 5.99 -5.69 8.47
CA GLN A 558 6.35 -4.33 8.05
C GLN A 558 5.72 -3.31 8.99
N TRP A 559 4.42 -3.37 9.27
CA TRP A 559 3.78 -2.49 10.26
C TRP A 559 4.44 -2.58 11.64
N SER A 560 4.75 -3.78 12.11
CA SER A 560 5.36 -4.00 13.44
C SER A 560 6.78 -3.45 13.56
N THR A 561 7.51 -3.39 12.45
CA THR A 561 8.94 -3.01 12.44
C THR A 561 9.20 -1.64 11.84
N THR A 562 8.31 -1.08 11.02
CA THR A 562 8.45 0.24 10.37
C THR A 562 7.34 1.23 10.72
N ALA A 563 6.31 0.80 11.47
CA ALA A 563 5.12 1.58 11.81
C ALA A 563 4.30 2.08 10.60
N ILE A 564 4.49 1.50 9.41
CA ILE A 564 3.71 1.83 8.21
C ILE A 564 3.60 0.63 7.25
N ALA A 565 2.39 0.37 6.75
CA ALA A 565 2.20 -0.45 5.56
C ALA A 565 2.28 0.47 4.33
N THR A 566 3.31 0.30 3.51
CA THR A 566 3.60 1.14 2.34
C THR A 566 2.56 0.94 1.22
N ASP A 567 2.44 1.91 0.30
CA ASP A 567 1.61 1.77 -0.90
C ASP A 567 1.95 0.50 -1.70
N TYR A 568 3.25 0.16 -1.77
CA TYR A 568 3.72 -1.07 -2.41
C TYR A 568 3.05 -2.33 -1.82
N LEU A 569 3.01 -2.44 -0.49
CA LEU A 569 2.38 -3.56 0.19
C LEU A 569 0.86 -3.56 -0.03
N GLU A 570 0.22 -2.41 0.10
CA GLU A 570 -1.23 -2.27 -0.03
C GLU A 570 -1.73 -2.62 -1.45
N LYS A 571 -0.90 -2.33 -2.46
CA LYS A 571 -1.11 -2.70 -3.88
C LYS A 571 -0.75 -4.16 -4.18
N SER A 572 0.08 -4.79 -3.35
CA SER A 572 0.51 -6.18 -3.53
C SER A 572 -0.53 -7.22 -3.07
N PHE A 573 -1.63 -6.82 -2.43
CA PHE A 573 -2.72 -7.73 -2.02
C PHE A 573 -3.39 -8.52 -3.18
N ALA A 574 -3.09 -8.18 -4.43
CA ALA A 574 -3.40 -8.97 -5.61
C ALA A 574 -2.59 -10.30 -5.73
N GLY A 575 -2.15 -10.87 -4.61
CA GLY A 575 -1.45 -12.15 -4.55
C GLY A 575 0.07 -12.06 -4.43
N PHE A 576 0.59 -10.93 -3.95
CA PHE A 576 2.01 -10.72 -3.62
C PHE A 576 2.93 -11.15 -4.77
N PRO A 577 2.74 -10.56 -5.97
CA PRO A 577 3.24 -11.19 -7.20
C PRO A 577 4.76 -11.11 -7.35
N ARG A 578 5.41 -10.12 -6.71
CA ARG A 578 6.88 -9.98 -6.67
C ARG A 578 7.52 -10.76 -5.53
N SER A 579 6.98 -10.64 -4.32
CA SER A 579 7.51 -11.23 -3.08
C SER A 579 6.41 -11.27 -2.02
N TYR A 580 6.58 -12.08 -0.98
CA TYR A 580 5.79 -12.05 0.25
C TYR A 580 6.71 -11.61 1.41
N PRO A 581 6.90 -10.29 1.64
CA PRO A 581 8.05 -9.77 2.39
C PRO A 581 7.94 -9.86 3.92
N ASP A 582 7.85 -11.08 4.45
CA ASP A 582 7.93 -11.36 5.89
C ASP A 582 9.37 -11.62 6.40
N GLY A 583 10.33 -11.80 5.48
CA GLY A 583 11.76 -11.87 5.79
C GLY A 583 12.25 -13.24 6.29
N MET A 584 11.51 -14.32 6.01
CA MET A 584 11.81 -15.66 6.54
C MET A 584 12.56 -16.56 5.55
N GLU A 585 12.52 -16.26 4.25
CA GLU A 585 13.29 -16.94 3.19
C GLU A 585 13.83 -15.95 2.13
N GLU A 586 14.74 -16.45 1.27
CA GLU A 586 15.44 -15.61 0.27
C GLU A 586 14.46 -14.96 -0.73
N SER A 587 13.32 -15.61 -1.01
CA SER A 587 12.25 -15.07 -1.87
C SER A 587 11.49 -13.88 -1.29
N ASP A 588 11.60 -13.66 0.03
CA ASP A 588 10.85 -12.62 0.74
C ASP A 588 11.61 -11.30 0.79
N ILE A 589 12.91 -11.32 0.48
CA ILE A 589 13.74 -10.13 0.50
C ILE A 589 13.31 -9.19 -0.63
N ASP A 590 12.84 -8.00 -0.24
CA ASP A 590 12.32 -7.03 -1.17
C ASP A 590 12.55 -5.60 -0.64
N ALA A 591 13.62 -4.98 -1.12
CA ALA A 591 13.99 -3.62 -0.76
C ALA A 591 12.94 -2.57 -1.19
N LEU A 592 12.01 -2.92 -2.10
CA LEU A 592 10.87 -2.07 -2.45
C LEU A 592 9.71 -2.20 -1.45
N ALA A 593 9.68 -3.21 -0.58
CA ALA A 593 8.61 -3.33 0.40
C ALA A 593 8.80 -2.37 1.60
N TYR A 594 10.06 -2.07 1.92
CA TYR A 594 10.47 -1.44 3.17
C TYR A 594 10.19 0.07 3.19
N SER A 595 9.83 0.58 4.37
CA SER A 595 9.49 1.99 4.55
C SER A 595 10.72 2.90 4.38
N PRO A 596 10.63 4.03 3.65
CA PRO A 596 11.72 5.01 3.59
C PRO A 596 12.03 5.65 4.96
N ALA A 597 11.13 5.53 5.95
CA ALA A 597 11.38 5.98 7.31
C ALA A 597 12.36 5.08 8.09
N GLY A 598 12.65 3.89 7.57
CA GLY A 598 13.47 2.87 8.23
C GLY A 598 12.69 2.01 9.22
N PHE A 599 13.45 1.21 9.96
CA PHE A 599 12.94 0.24 10.91
C PHE A 599 13.13 0.71 12.36
N ILE A 600 12.46 0.05 13.30
CA ILE A 600 12.54 0.30 14.74
C ILE A 600 14.00 0.18 15.24
N TRP A 601 14.78 -0.73 14.67
CA TRP A 601 16.18 -0.90 15.04
C TRP A 601 17.07 0.24 14.54
N ASP A 602 16.81 0.80 13.36
CA ASP A 602 17.52 1.98 12.87
C ASP A 602 17.32 3.14 13.85
N ASN A 603 16.09 3.31 14.35
CA ASN A 603 15.76 4.33 15.32
C ASN A 603 16.41 4.07 16.69
N ALA A 604 16.45 2.82 17.14
CA ALA A 604 17.11 2.45 18.39
C ALA A 604 18.63 2.69 18.33
N VAL A 605 19.31 2.28 17.26
CA VAL A 605 20.74 2.56 17.04
C VAL A 605 21.00 4.08 17.02
N LYS A 606 20.18 4.84 16.29
CA LYS A 606 20.29 6.31 16.23
C LYS A 606 20.22 6.97 17.62
N HIS A 607 19.49 6.38 18.55
CA HIS A 607 19.34 6.87 19.93
C HIS A 607 20.21 6.14 20.95
N SER A 608 21.25 5.41 20.49
CA SER A 608 22.17 4.65 21.36
C SER A 608 21.47 3.63 22.27
N VAL A 609 20.33 3.09 21.84
CA VAL A 609 19.66 1.97 22.50
C VAL A 609 20.29 0.67 22.01
N ARG A 610 20.74 -0.18 22.94
CA ARG A 610 21.28 -1.50 22.61
C ARG A 610 20.17 -2.46 22.21
N ILE A 611 20.41 -3.26 21.17
CA ILE A 611 19.44 -4.17 20.58
C ILE A 611 20.02 -5.57 20.55
N ARG A 612 19.17 -6.57 20.74
CA ARG A 612 19.44 -7.97 20.42
C ARG A 612 18.21 -8.55 19.72
N ASN A 613 18.38 -9.07 18.50
CA ASN A 613 17.31 -9.67 17.73
C ASN A 613 17.34 -11.20 17.83
N TYR A 614 16.21 -11.82 18.14
CA TYR A 614 16.05 -13.27 18.24
C TYR A 614 15.05 -13.77 17.20
N GLY A 615 15.36 -13.56 15.92
CA GLY A 615 14.70 -14.25 14.81
C GLY A 615 13.81 -13.40 13.89
N GLU A 616 13.55 -12.14 14.22
CA GLU A 616 12.76 -11.24 13.34
C GLU A 616 13.59 -10.86 12.11
N PHE A 617 13.05 -11.00 10.89
CA PHE A 617 13.79 -10.88 9.62
C PHE A 617 15.08 -11.72 9.57
N MET A 618 15.03 -12.94 10.12
CA MET A 618 16.13 -13.90 10.08
C MET A 618 15.68 -15.19 9.40
N MET A 619 16.41 -15.61 8.37
CA MET A 619 16.10 -16.79 7.56
C MET A 619 16.80 -18.04 8.14
N PRO A 620 16.05 -18.98 8.76
CA PRO A 620 16.64 -20.15 9.39
C PRO A 620 17.07 -21.20 8.35
N LYS A 621 18.28 -21.74 8.52
CA LYS A 621 18.90 -22.78 7.70
C LYS A 621 19.15 -24.03 8.57
N VAL A 622 18.09 -24.81 8.76
CA VAL A 622 18.13 -26.08 9.51
C VAL A 622 18.34 -27.24 8.52
N ARG A 623 19.53 -27.84 8.53
CA ARG A 623 19.95 -28.82 7.51
C ARG A 623 20.72 -29.98 8.10
N TRP A 624 20.73 -31.11 7.39
CA TRP A 624 21.60 -32.23 7.73
C TRP A 624 23.07 -31.80 7.66
N LYS A 625 23.86 -32.32 8.61
CA LYS A 625 25.32 -32.21 8.60
C LYS A 625 25.93 -33.01 7.45
N ASP A 626 25.42 -34.23 7.23
CA ASP A 626 25.71 -35.04 6.05
C ASP A 626 24.84 -34.59 4.88
N LYS A 627 25.47 -34.03 3.84
CA LYS A 627 24.79 -33.57 2.62
C LYS A 627 24.18 -34.69 1.79
N ASN A 628 24.62 -35.94 1.99
CA ASN A 628 24.10 -37.11 1.28
C ASN A 628 22.88 -37.70 1.98
N ARG A 629 22.56 -37.26 3.21
CA ARG A 629 21.36 -37.67 3.91
C ARG A 629 20.14 -37.03 3.27
N GLY A 630 19.29 -37.86 2.66
CA GLY A 630 18.04 -37.42 2.07
C GLY A 630 16.95 -37.11 3.10
N GLY A 631 15.88 -36.45 2.64
CA GLY A 631 14.72 -36.09 3.45
C GLY A 631 14.85 -34.75 4.18
N ALA A 632 13.72 -34.23 4.66
CA ALA A 632 13.69 -33.02 5.49
C ALA A 632 14.20 -33.32 6.91
N VAL A 633 14.80 -32.32 7.55
CA VAL A 633 15.19 -32.43 8.96
C VAL A 633 13.93 -32.47 9.83
N ASP A 634 13.86 -33.47 10.71
CA ASP A 634 12.73 -33.68 11.62
C ASP A 634 13.05 -33.25 13.06
N PHE A 635 11.98 -33.15 13.86
CA PHE A 635 12.04 -32.79 15.27
C PHE A 635 12.99 -33.66 16.08
N MET A 636 12.93 -34.98 15.89
CA MET A 636 13.71 -35.93 16.68
C MET A 636 15.21 -35.78 16.42
N SER A 637 15.59 -35.49 15.18
CA SER A 637 16.98 -35.29 14.78
C SER A 637 17.55 -33.99 15.34
N CYS A 638 16.77 -32.91 15.32
CA CYS A 638 17.12 -31.67 16.00
C CYS A 638 17.26 -31.88 17.51
N TYR A 639 16.32 -32.59 18.14
CA TYR A 639 16.33 -32.89 19.56
C TYR A 639 17.58 -33.69 19.96
N LYS A 640 17.90 -34.77 19.23
CA LYS A 640 19.10 -35.58 19.46
C LYS A 640 20.39 -34.79 19.32
N THR A 641 20.44 -33.90 18.32
CA THR A 641 21.56 -32.96 18.12
C THR A 641 21.72 -32.03 19.30
N TRP A 642 20.64 -31.38 19.72
CA TRP A 642 20.66 -30.48 20.87
C TRP A 642 21.04 -31.19 22.18
N LYS A 643 20.55 -32.41 22.41
CA LYS A 643 20.91 -33.22 23.59
C LYS A 643 22.34 -33.79 23.55
N GLY A 644 23.07 -33.64 22.46
CA GLY A 644 24.40 -34.23 22.26
C GLY A 644 24.38 -35.76 22.13
N ILE A 645 23.24 -36.34 21.75
CA ILE A 645 23.09 -37.79 21.55
C ILE A 645 23.69 -38.20 20.19
N GLU A 646 23.41 -37.42 19.15
CA GLU A 646 23.93 -37.60 17.80
C GLU A 646 24.22 -36.23 17.18
N ASP A 647 25.26 -36.07 16.38
CA ASP A 647 25.63 -34.80 15.74
C ASP A 647 25.13 -34.74 14.29
N LEU A 648 23.80 -34.57 14.13
CA LEU A 648 23.12 -34.78 12.84
C LEU A 648 22.78 -33.48 12.09
N VAL A 649 22.49 -32.41 12.81
CA VAL A 649 21.83 -31.22 12.27
C VAL A 649 22.72 -30.00 12.48
N ILE A 650 22.74 -29.11 11.50
CA ILE A 650 23.33 -27.77 11.63
C ILE A 650 22.19 -26.76 11.83
N PHE A 651 22.32 -25.95 12.88
CA PHE A 651 21.44 -24.84 13.19
C PHE A 651 22.14 -23.54 12.79
N GLU A 652 21.73 -22.96 11.67
CA GLU A 652 22.21 -21.67 11.19
C GLU A 652 21.03 -20.77 10.87
N SER A 653 21.26 -19.46 10.86
CA SER A 653 20.31 -18.44 10.46
C SER A 653 21.06 -17.27 9.86
N THR A 654 20.46 -16.63 8.87
CA THR A 654 21.06 -15.49 8.15
C THR A 654 20.11 -14.32 8.12
N PRO A 655 20.59 -13.07 8.27
CA PRO A 655 19.72 -11.90 8.20
C PRO A 655 19.06 -11.78 6.81
N GLY A 656 17.76 -11.51 6.80
CA GLY A 656 17.00 -11.16 5.59
C GLY A 656 17.18 -9.68 5.19
N ILE A 657 17.67 -8.85 6.11
CA ILE A 657 17.98 -7.43 5.88
C ILE A 657 19.37 -7.14 6.45
N GLU A 658 20.26 -6.50 5.69
CA GLU A 658 21.65 -6.32 6.15
C GLU A 658 21.75 -5.41 7.39
N SER A 659 20.85 -4.44 7.55
CA SER A 659 20.84 -3.51 8.69
C SER A 659 20.59 -4.19 10.05
N ILE A 660 20.07 -5.43 10.08
CA ILE A 660 19.82 -6.20 11.31
C ILE A 660 20.95 -7.15 11.72
N LYS A 661 21.97 -7.27 10.88
CA LYS A 661 23.04 -8.26 11.03
C LYS A 661 23.83 -8.15 12.33
N ASP A 662 24.27 -6.95 12.69
CA ASP A 662 25.22 -6.75 13.80
C ASP A 662 24.64 -7.08 15.18
N PHE A 663 23.31 -7.12 15.31
CA PHE A 663 22.63 -7.46 16.55
C PHE A 663 21.85 -8.78 16.48
N SER A 664 22.03 -9.57 15.41
CA SER A 664 21.35 -10.86 15.22
C SER A 664 22.32 -12.04 15.32
N PRO A 665 22.09 -13.01 16.22
CA PRO A 665 22.88 -14.24 16.26
C PRO A 665 22.56 -15.12 15.05
N THR A 666 23.60 -15.65 14.40
CA THR A 666 23.44 -16.64 13.32
C THR A 666 23.18 -18.06 13.83
N GLY A 667 23.37 -18.31 15.13
CA GLY A 667 23.07 -19.61 15.76
C GLY A 667 21.66 -19.73 16.33
N TYR A 668 20.90 -18.63 16.38
CA TYR A 668 19.52 -18.64 16.88
C TYR A 668 18.54 -18.94 15.74
N ILE A 669 17.63 -19.88 15.97
CA ILE A 669 16.60 -20.26 15.02
C ILE A 669 15.28 -19.62 15.44
N GLY A 670 14.79 -18.66 14.64
CA GLY A 670 13.47 -18.04 14.80
C GLY A 670 12.35 -19.06 14.59
N TRP A 671 11.68 -19.01 13.45
CA TRP A 671 10.56 -19.91 13.17
C TRP A 671 10.99 -21.19 12.43
N ASN A 672 10.88 -22.36 13.08
CA ASN A 672 11.04 -23.67 12.44
C ASN A 672 10.43 -24.78 13.33
N MET A 673 9.38 -25.45 12.85
CA MET A 673 8.65 -26.46 13.64
C MET A 673 9.44 -27.73 13.94
N SER A 674 10.52 -28.01 13.20
CA SER A 674 11.42 -29.13 13.49
C SER A 674 12.43 -28.79 14.59
N VAL A 675 12.58 -27.54 15.03
CA VAL A 675 13.52 -27.20 16.09
C VAL A 675 12.77 -27.11 17.43
N PRO A 676 13.16 -27.89 18.45
CA PRO A 676 12.53 -27.79 19.78
C PRO A 676 12.69 -26.40 20.39
N ASP A 677 11.68 -25.92 21.10
CA ASP A 677 11.72 -24.63 21.78
C ASP A 677 12.80 -24.57 22.87
N GLN A 678 13.19 -25.71 23.44
CA GLN A 678 14.30 -25.80 24.40
C GLN A 678 15.63 -25.42 23.76
N VAL A 679 15.83 -25.65 22.45
CA VAL A 679 17.03 -25.19 21.74
C VAL A 679 17.11 -23.67 21.74
N ARG A 680 15.98 -23.01 21.46
CA ARG A 680 15.85 -21.54 21.44
C ARG A 680 16.03 -20.95 22.84
N ALA A 681 15.35 -21.55 23.82
CA ALA A 681 15.42 -21.12 25.21
C ALA A 681 16.85 -21.23 25.76
N ASP A 682 17.52 -22.37 25.54
CA ASP A 682 18.91 -22.57 25.97
C ASP A 682 19.87 -21.56 25.31
N PHE A 683 19.63 -21.21 24.04
CA PHE A 683 20.43 -20.19 23.36
C PHE A 683 20.30 -18.83 24.06
N ILE A 684 19.07 -18.37 24.30
CA ILE A 684 18.81 -17.09 24.98
C ILE A 684 19.39 -17.11 26.41
N LEU A 685 19.14 -18.19 27.16
CA LEU A 685 19.64 -18.33 28.53
C LEU A 685 21.17 -18.24 28.58
N LYS A 686 21.88 -18.88 27.64
CA LYS A 686 23.36 -18.81 27.56
C LYS A 686 23.89 -17.41 27.25
N GLU A 687 23.13 -16.57 26.55
CA GLU A 687 23.53 -15.18 26.30
C GLU A 687 23.22 -14.25 27.49
N LEU A 688 22.29 -14.65 28.36
CA LEU A 688 21.88 -13.88 29.53
C LEU A 688 22.67 -14.23 30.81
N THR A 689 23.29 -15.41 30.86
CA THR A 689 24.18 -15.88 31.94
C THR A 689 25.62 -15.58 31.64
#